data_AF-A0AAP8QF17-F1
#
_entry.id   AF-A0AAP8QF17-F1
#
_cell.length_a   1.000
_cell.length_b   1.000
_cell.length_c   1.000
_cell.angle_alpha   90.00
_cell.angle_beta   90.00
_cell.angle_gamma   90.00
#
_symmetry.space_group_name_H-M   'P 1'
#
loop_
_entity.id
_entity.type
_entity.pdbx_description
1 polymer ?
#
loop_
_entity_poly.entity_id
_entity_poly.type
_entity_poly.pdbx_seq_one_letter_code
_entity_poly.pdbx_strand_id
1 'polypeptide(L)'
;MRDLIEQFATHYVSDLEKQLDSENGQRSIQNPVLFLFLGDKSLEALQALYATNEQKWQNSEGVLYVHAYSEETLHLSNVYSCRLPQPSTDKKTMRASLHEMFYQDESLLIELNKMMKMISVRVAEMGKLFTYHQQINIAVVTRADDIANVLLPEFTLLVKSYLNELFKNVSLDLYVLIQEKNNGQEFGFSTSIGVSFLDELNEYQQSDYQFCADLQMTEDRVKLAVEHIRSPLYSLVYILSDKNEQGMFIDNGKEDNYELISDIVLLNNKRVESEVHEGSESYNRTQFIHNITGVTGRPTFASAGLSKVKRPTRAIAHTVLSKVYDHFLERLKRNWTYDISEVLERVEITDSHILRKVKSILPDESKLEEMTGLMTSGVSYKELTSMTLKEAEVALFEDSSQTFFATNFLLDARSKRDSLQDNNKLTQLIKERILGNPKYGLYAAYQLTSGHDAEKSLAGVLRSRIKETIRQLEYNKDQLEDIYRQRVDRQEIKTGGLFTRDKERVRNFIRHFFPMIYGKKYEILGLEMEVELLTDYEKQLEDMHQKLKQQVMQLEELKVQVSEMSRQSIREAVDYLDKNIEEYYGAVVQESIKIVEAKCGAGFYFEDRYMGSISLLLDKGVTEMIQRLCDMCRKEIMTSETFSLSFEDELLARANVTAAYDNKTVLTREQLYRDLALELESGSSVHIEVFQFMQKYRYEEKYFFADYTNDFVQYVFRTEQGIRTYKQGCVHEANKSGIEKIKLMGGFGIEDLMYYRNNRKYYESYRKNGFLFRRQGGGQLS
;
A
#
# COMPACT_ATOMS: atom_id res chain seq x y z
N MET A 1 7.51 0.93 -8.43
CA MET A 1 7.93 0.12 -7.26
C MET A 1 7.08 0.43 -6.05
N ARG A 2 7.18 1.63 -5.47
CA ARG A 2 6.34 2.06 -4.34
C ARG A 2 4.85 1.82 -4.61
N ASP A 3 4.40 2.21 -5.80
CA ASP A 3 3.02 2.00 -6.24
C ASP A 3 2.58 0.52 -6.23
N LEU A 4 3.46 -0.44 -6.51
CA LEU A 4 3.11 -1.86 -6.47
C LEU A 4 2.98 -2.39 -5.05
N ILE A 5 3.85 -1.93 -4.15
CA ILE A 5 3.80 -2.28 -2.72
C ILE A 5 2.53 -1.66 -2.11
N GLU A 6 2.20 -0.41 -2.49
CA GLU A 6 0.96 0.25 -2.08
C GLU A 6 -0.28 -0.44 -2.65
N GLN A 7 -0.25 -0.85 -3.92
CA GLN A 7 -1.33 -1.64 -4.52
C GLN A 7 -1.52 -2.96 -3.78
N PHE A 8 -0.44 -3.69 -3.45
CA PHE A 8 -0.53 -4.92 -2.68
C PHE A 8 -1.23 -4.70 -1.34
N ALA A 9 -0.83 -3.66 -0.58
CA ALA A 9 -1.47 -3.34 0.69
C ALA A 9 -2.94 -2.92 0.52
N THR A 10 -3.26 -2.14 -0.51
CA THR A 10 -4.63 -1.68 -0.80
C THR A 10 -5.54 -2.86 -1.16
N HIS A 11 -5.07 -3.81 -1.96
CA HIS A 11 -5.82 -5.02 -2.28
C HIS A 11 -6.06 -5.88 -1.03
N TYR A 12 -5.04 -6.05 -0.18
CA TYR A 12 -5.20 -6.79 1.07
C TYR A 12 -6.21 -6.13 2.00
N VAL A 13 -6.18 -4.79 2.14
CA VAL A 13 -7.19 -4.04 2.91
C VAL A 13 -8.59 -4.30 2.37
N SER A 14 -8.78 -4.17 1.06
CA SER A 14 -10.11 -4.35 0.44
C SER A 14 -10.62 -5.79 0.56
N ASP A 15 -9.76 -6.79 0.40
CA ASP A 15 -10.14 -8.20 0.53
C ASP A 15 -10.55 -8.53 1.97
N LEU A 16 -9.77 -8.05 2.95
CA LEU A 16 -10.03 -8.29 4.36
C LEU A 16 -11.31 -7.58 4.84
N GLU A 17 -11.51 -6.31 4.45
CA GLU A 17 -12.74 -5.58 4.76
C GLU A 17 -13.96 -6.29 4.18
N LYS A 18 -13.91 -6.74 2.92
CA LYS A 18 -14.99 -7.54 2.32
C LYS A 18 -15.27 -8.84 3.07
N GLN A 19 -14.23 -9.56 3.48
CA GLN A 19 -14.39 -10.81 4.23
C GLN A 19 -15.06 -10.56 5.59
N LEU A 20 -14.54 -9.63 6.38
CA LEU A 20 -15.06 -9.31 7.72
C LEU A 20 -16.47 -8.72 7.68
N ASP A 21 -16.76 -7.85 6.70
CA ASP A 21 -18.08 -7.20 6.59
C ASP A 21 -19.16 -8.15 6.02
N SER A 22 -18.78 -9.16 5.24
CA SER A 22 -19.72 -10.09 4.58
C SER A 22 -20.33 -11.14 5.52
N GLU A 23 -19.66 -11.51 6.62
CA GLU A 23 -20.09 -12.66 7.41
C GLU A 23 -21.11 -12.31 8.51
N ASN A 24 -21.09 -11.12 9.12
CA ASN A 24 -22.08 -10.70 10.16
C ASN A 24 -22.06 -9.19 10.52
N GLY A 25 -21.29 -8.33 9.84
CA GLY A 25 -21.00 -6.96 10.32
C GLY A 25 -22.06 -5.89 10.04
N GLN A 26 -23.07 -6.18 9.24
CA GLN A 26 -24.10 -5.21 8.84
C GLN A 26 -25.23 -5.09 9.88
N ARG A 27 -25.67 -3.85 10.11
CA ARG A 27 -26.65 -3.44 11.12
C ARG A 27 -28.08 -3.56 10.58
N SER A 28 -29.00 -4.11 11.37
CA SER A 28 -30.43 -4.12 11.00
C SER A 28 -31.19 -3.02 11.74
N ILE A 29 -31.87 -2.16 10.99
CA ILE A 29 -32.72 -1.10 11.56
C ILE A 29 -34.11 -1.68 11.84
N GLN A 30 -34.72 -1.33 12.97
CA GLN A 30 -36.02 -1.90 13.33
C GLN A 30 -37.24 -1.18 12.79
N ASN A 31 -37.13 0.13 12.60
CA ASN A 31 -38.21 0.98 12.11
C ASN A 31 -37.85 1.49 10.72
N PRO A 32 -38.83 1.73 9.84
CA PRO A 32 -38.62 2.48 8.60
C PRO A 32 -37.96 3.83 8.87
N VAL A 33 -37.02 4.21 8.00
CA VAL A 33 -36.30 5.48 8.05
C VAL A 33 -36.47 6.20 6.71
N LEU A 34 -36.81 7.49 6.79
CA LEU A 34 -36.86 8.41 5.66
C LEU A 34 -35.85 9.52 5.89
N PHE A 35 -34.89 9.69 4.98
CA PHE A 35 -34.00 10.85 5.00
C PHE A 35 -34.56 11.96 4.10
N LEU A 36 -34.63 13.18 4.62
CA LEU A 36 -35.07 14.37 3.88
C LEU A 36 -33.92 15.38 3.81
N PHE A 37 -33.37 15.57 2.63
CA PHE A 37 -32.29 16.50 2.32
C PHE A 37 -32.86 17.77 1.67
N LEU A 38 -32.45 18.93 2.16
CA LEU A 38 -32.92 20.22 1.66
C LEU A 38 -31.75 21.09 1.23
N GLY A 39 -31.79 21.51 -0.04
CA GLY A 39 -30.85 22.42 -0.67
C GLY A 39 -29.67 21.73 -1.33
N ASP A 40 -29.09 22.39 -2.34
CA ASP A 40 -28.01 21.86 -3.17
C ASP A 40 -26.75 21.53 -2.35
N LYS A 41 -26.53 22.25 -1.24
CA LYS A 41 -25.38 22.03 -0.35
C LYS A 41 -25.49 20.77 0.51
N SER A 42 -26.64 20.10 0.48
CA SER A 42 -26.87 18.82 1.16
C SER A 42 -26.60 17.61 0.25
N LEU A 43 -26.29 17.80 -1.03
CA LEU A 43 -26.02 16.72 -1.99
C LEU A 43 -24.81 15.85 -1.60
N GLU A 44 -23.71 16.46 -1.13
CA GLU A 44 -22.54 15.73 -0.62
C GLU A 44 -22.93 14.81 0.54
N ALA A 45 -23.76 15.31 1.46
CA ALA A 45 -24.25 14.55 2.60
C ALA A 45 -25.15 13.39 2.15
N LEU A 46 -26.02 13.60 1.16
CA LEU A 46 -26.87 12.57 0.56
C LEU A 46 -26.05 11.43 -0.03
N GLN A 47 -25.04 11.76 -0.83
CA GLN A 47 -24.18 10.76 -1.48
C GLN A 47 -23.40 9.93 -0.45
N ALA A 48 -22.79 10.60 0.53
CA ALA A 48 -22.05 9.93 1.60
C ALA A 48 -22.96 9.05 2.47
N LEU A 49 -24.12 9.57 2.91
CA LEU A 49 -25.07 8.79 3.72
C LEU A 49 -25.66 7.61 2.97
N TYR A 50 -25.94 7.76 1.66
CA TYR A 50 -26.39 6.63 0.85
C TYR A 50 -25.34 5.52 0.81
N ALA A 51 -24.09 5.85 0.48
CA ALA A 51 -22.99 4.88 0.41
C ALA A 51 -22.70 4.23 1.77
N THR A 52 -22.66 5.02 2.84
CA THR A 52 -22.43 4.51 4.20
C THR A 52 -23.55 3.57 4.65
N ASN A 53 -24.82 3.92 4.40
CA ASN A 53 -25.94 3.09 4.79
C ASN A 53 -26.00 1.79 3.97
N GLU A 54 -25.70 1.84 2.66
CA GLU A 54 -25.60 0.64 1.82
C GLU A 54 -24.54 -0.34 2.34
N GLN A 55 -23.40 0.17 2.79
CA GLN A 55 -22.33 -0.64 3.37
C GLN A 55 -22.67 -1.16 4.76
N LYS A 56 -23.19 -0.28 5.64
CA LYS A 56 -23.38 -0.57 7.06
C LYS A 56 -24.70 -1.25 7.40
N TRP A 57 -25.76 -1.12 6.61
CA TRP A 57 -27.12 -1.56 7.00
C TRP A 57 -27.64 -2.71 6.13
N GLN A 58 -28.10 -3.81 6.76
CA GLN A 58 -28.65 -4.99 6.09
C GLN A 58 -29.93 -4.70 5.31
N ASN A 59 -30.76 -3.80 5.83
CA ASN A 59 -32.03 -3.38 5.22
C ASN A 59 -31.95 -1.99 4.59
N SER A 60 -30.78 -1.61 4.08
CA SER A 60 -30.53 -0.35 3.36
C SER A 60 -31.46 -0.16 2.16
N GLU A 61 -31.83 -1.25 1.47
CA GLU A 61 -32.81 -1.22 0.37
C GLU A 61 -34.20 -0.70 0.78
N GLY A 62 -34.54 -0.79 2.08
CA GLY A 62 -35.80 -0.30 2.63
C GLY A 62 -35.76 1.16 3.06
N VAL A 63 -34.59 1.82 3.01
CA VAL A 63 -34.41 3.22 3.40
C VAL A 63 -34.66 4.12 2.20
N LEU A 64 -35.50 5.14 2.41
CA LEU A 64 -35.84 6.09 1.36
C LEU A 64 -35.15 7.43 1.60
N TYR A 65 -34.79 8.08 0.50
CA TYR A 65 -34.10 9.35 0.48
C TYR A 65 -34.92 10.35 -0.34
N VAL A 66 -35.13 11.55 0.19
CA VAL A 66 -35.82 12.64 -0.48
C VAL A 66 -34.87 13.81 -0.59
N HIS A 67 -34.71 14.40 -1.77
CA HIS A 67 -33.84 15.55 -1.97
C HIS A 67 -34.61 16.69 -2.66
N ALA A 68 -34.71 17.82 -1.99
CA ALA A 68 -35.25 19.05 -2.56
C ALA A 68 -34.09 19.95 -3.00
N TYR A 69 -33.95 20.17 -4.31
CA TYR A 69 -32.74 20.69 -4.94
C TYR A 69 -33.05 21.73 -6.02
N SER A 70 -32.13 22.63 -6.35
CA SER A 70 -32.32 23.64 -7.41
C SER A 70 -31.52 23.30 -8.67
N GLU A 71 -30.30 22.78 -8.50
CA GLU A 71 -29.32 22.53 -9.57
C GLU A 71 -29.21 21.04 -9.91
N GLU A 72 -28.58 20.25 -9.03
CA GLU A 72 -28.25 18.85 -9.28
C GLU A 72 -28.75 17.92 -8.16
N THR A 73 -28.99 16.65 -8.50
CA THR A 73 -29.43 15.61 -7.57
C THR A 73 -28.83 14.26 -7.92
N LEU A 74 -28.92 13.31 -6.99
CA LEU A 74 -28.58 11.91 -7.20
C LEU A 74 -29.78 11.14 -7.78
N HIS A 75 -29.54 10.30 -8.80
CA HIS A 75 -30.57 9.48 -9.45
C HIS A 75 -30.35 7.99 -9.16
N LEU A 76 -31.09 7.46 -8.18
CA LEU A 76 -31.08 6.05 -7.78
C LEU A 76 -32.52 5.59 -7.47
N SER A 77 -32.78 4.28 -7.40
CA SER A 77 -34.12 3.72 -7.24
C SER A 77 -34.84 4.12 -5.94
N ASN A 78 -34.08 4.39 -4.88
CA ASN A 78 -34.60 4.73 -3.56
C ASN A 78 -34.46 6.24 -3.23
N VAL A 79 -34.06 7.06 -4.22
CA VAL A 79 -33.90 8.50 -4.09
C VAL A 79 -34.99 9.21 -4.88
N TYR A 80 -35.85 9.95 -4.18
CA TYR A 80 -36.91 10.78 -4.74
C TYR A 80 -36.45 12.24 -4.72
N SER A 81 -36.59 12.93 -5.85
CA SER A 81 -36.04 14.27 -5.99
C SER A 81 -37.12 15.26 -6.42
N CYS A 82 -37.17 16.42 -5.76
CA CYS A 82 -38.06 17.53 -6.09
C CYS A 82 -37.24 18.75 -6.48
N ARG A 83 -37.50 19.30 -7.67
CA ARG A 83 -36.81 20.50 -8.13
C ARG A 83 -37.47 21.76 -7.56
N LEU A 84 -36.69 22.56 -6.84
CA LEU A 84 -37.04 23.86 -6.30
C LEU A 84 -36.91 24.96 -7.37
N PRO A 85 -37.64 26.07 -7.22
CA PRO A 85 -37.51 27.20 -8.12
C PRO A 85 -36.10 27.81 -7.97
N GLN A 86 -35.54 28.30 -9.08
CA GLN A 86 -34.23 28.95 -9.01
C GLN A 86 -34.31 30.24 -8.20
N PRO A 87 -33.41 30.43 -7.21
CA PRO A 87 -33.44 31.62 -6.38
C PRO A 87 -33.09 32.87 -7.20
N SER A 88 -33.64 34.03 -6.80
CA SER A 88 -33.37 35.31 -7.46
C SER A 88 -31.88 35.62 -7.55
N THR A 89 -31.46 36.25 -8.66
CA THR A 89 -30.08 36.73 -8.85
C THR A 89 -29.69 37.83 -7.85
N ASP A 90 -30.66 38.50 -7.23
CA ASP A 90 -30.39 39.52 -6.21
C ASP A 90 -30.10 38.89 -4.85
N LYS A 91 -28.82 38.96 -4.43
CA LYS A 91 -28.35 38.46 -3.12
C LYS A 91 -29.08 39.08 -1.93
N LYS A 92 -29.68 40.27 -2.06
CA LYS A 92 -30.40 40.91 -0.94
C LYS A 92 -31.73 40.23 -0.62
N THR A 93 -32.38 39.64 -1.60
CA THR A 93 -33.74 39.08 -1.47
C THR A 93 -33.81 37.59 -1.79
N MET A 94 -32.70 36.98 -2.21
CA MET A 94 -32.57 35.60 -2.63
C MET A 94 -33.38 34.59 -1.78
N ARG A 95 -33.19 34.58 -0.45
CA ARG A 95 -33.88 33.64 0.45
C ARG A 95 -35.38 33.94 0.62
N ALA A 96 -35.76 35.21 0.71
CA ALA A 96 -37.16 35.61 0.77
C ALA A 96 -37.91 35.32 -0.54
N SER A 97 -37.28 35.60 -1.69
CA SER A 97 -37.85 35.34 -3.00
C SER A 97 -38.10 33.85 -3.25
N LEU A 98 -37.18 32.97 -2.79
CA LEU A 98 -37.37 31.52 -2.89
C LEU A 98 -38.62 31.06 -2.13
N HIS A 99 -38.82 31.60 -0.93
CA HIS A 99 -40.03 31.33 -0.13
C HIS A 99 -41.30 31.79 -0.85
N GLU A 100 -41.31 33.01 -1.40
CA GLU A 100 -42.48 33.52 -2.14
C GLU A 100 -42.77 32.71 -3.41
N MET A 101 -41.74 32.37 -4.18
CA MET A 101 -41.87 31.58 -5.41
C MET A 101 -42.45 30.19 -5.14
N PHE A 102 -42.08 29.55 -4.04
CA PHE A 102 -42.61 28.24 -3.65
C PHE A 102 -44.13 28.24 -3.48
N TYR A 103 -44.70 29.29 -2.87
CA TYR A 103 -46.16 29.39 -2.69
C TYR A 103 -46.90 29.86 -3.95
N GLN A 104 -46.22 30.53 -4.88
CA GLN A 104 -46.82 30.98 -6.15
C GLN A 104 -46.86 29.86 -7.19
N ASP A 105 -45.92 28.90 -7.13
CA ASP A 105 -45.85 27.79 -8.08
C ASP A 105 -46.79 26.63 -7.66
N GLU A 106 -48.04 26.73 -8.09
CA GLU A 106 -49.04 25.68 -7.90
C GLU A 106 -48.65 24.35 -8.56
N SER A 107 -47.88 24.39 -9.66
CA SER A 107 -47.48 23.17 -10.35
C SER A 107 -46.46 22.36 -9.54
N LEU A 108 -45.50 23.07 -8.92
CA LEU A 108 -44.53 22.49 -8.01
C LEU A 108 -45.21 21.88 -6.78
N LEU A 109 -46.21 22.55 -6.19
CA LEU A 109 -46.96 22.01 -5.06
C LEU A 109 -47.71 20.72 -5.42
N ILE A 110 -48.30 20.64 -6.61
CA ILE A 110 -48.96 19.41 -7.09
C ILE A 110 -47.94 18.28 -7.27
N GLU A 111 -46.80 18.54 -7.90
CA GLU A 111 -45.74 17.54 -8.10
C GLU A 111 -45.17 17.04 -6.76
N LEU A 112 -44.95 17.97 -5.82
CA LEU A 112 -44.49 17.67 -4.48
C LEU A 112 -45.49 16.76 -3.74
N ASN A 113 -46.79 17.09 -3.78
CA ASN A 113 -47.83 16.26 -3.17
C ASN A 113 -47.92 14.86 -3.80
N LYS A 114 -47.78 14.74 -5.13
CA LYS A 114 -47.70 13.45 -5.82
C LYS A 114 -46.51 12.63 -5.34
N MET A 115 -45.34 13.26 -5.24
CA MET A 115 -44.12 12.63 -4.76
C MET A 115 -44.29 12.13 -3.32
N MET A 116 -44.81 12.96 -2.41
CA MET A 116 -45.02 12.58 -1.01
C MET A 116 -46.00 11.42 -0.86
N LYS A 117 -47.05 11.37 -1.69
CA LYS A 117 -47.98 10.23 -1.75
C LYS A 117 -47.31 8.96 -2.29
N MET A 118 -46.43 9.06 -3.28
CA MET A 118 -45.66 7.90 -3.76
C MET A 118 -44.70 7.38 -2.69
N ILE A 119 -44.00 8.29 -1.99
CA ILE A 119 -43.11 7.95 -0.88
C ILE A 119 -43.89 7.23 0.22
N SER A 120 -45.05 7.74 0.63
CA SER A 120 -45.84 7.12 1.70
C SER A 120 -46.27 5.68 1.36
N VAL A 121 -46.69 5.43 0.11
CA VAL A 121 -46.99 4.08 -0.38
C VAL A 121 -45.74 3.20 -0.39
N ARG A 122 -44.60 3.72 -0.87
CA ARG A 122 -43.35 2.95 -0.94
C ARG A 122 -42.82 2.57 0.43
N VAL A 123 -42.89 3.46 1.41
CA VAL A 123 -42.52 3.15 2.80
C VAL A 123 -43.42 2.03 3.35
N ALA A 124 -44.73 2.07 3.07
CA ALA A 124 -45.65 1.02 3.50
C ALA A 124 -45.32 -0.35 2.85
N GLU A 125 -44.97 -0.37 1.56
CA GLU A 125 -44.51 -1.58 0.86
C GLU A 125 -43.23 -2.16 1.47
N MET A 126 -42.25 -1.28 1.72
CA MET A 126 -40.95 -1.64 2.30
C MET A 126 -41.03 -1.96 3.79
N GLY A 127 -42.17 -1.69 4.42
CA GLY A 127 -42.45 -2.03 5.80
C GLY A 127 -41.99 -3.45 6.13
N LYS A 128 -42.29 -4.47 5.30
CA LYS A 128 -41.95 -5.88 5.55
C LYS A 128 -40.48 -6.17 5.87
N LEU A 129 -39.55 -5.29 5.50
CA LEU A 129 -38.12 -5.40 5.79
C LEU A 129 -37.75 -4.98 7.22
N PHE A 130 -38.68 -4.39 7.96
CA PHE A 130 -38.52 -3.85 9.30
C PHE A 130 -39.28 -4.67 10.35
N THR A 131 -38.80 -4.66 11.60
CA THR A 131 -39.40 -5.44 12.71
C THR A 131 -40.65 -4.76 13.27
N TYR A 132 -40.67 -3.42 13.31
CA TYR A 132 -41.77 -2.62 13.83
C TYR A 132 -42.31 -1.65 12.76
N HIS A 133 -43.59 -1.82 12.41
CA HIS A 133 -44.28 -1.01 11.38
C HIS A 133 -45.13 0.12 11.95
N GLN A 134 -45.13 0.32 13.26
CA GLN A 134 -46.01 1.31 13.90
C GLN A 134 -45.37 2.71 14.01
N GLN A 135 -44.05 2.79 13.86
CA GLN A 135 -43.26 3.99 14.01
C GLN A 135 -42.37 4.21 12.78
N ILE A 136 -42.21 5.45 12.35
CA ILE A 136 -41.25 5.86 11.32
C ILE A 136 -40.37 6.99 11.87
N ASN A 137 -39.08 6.96 11.57
CA ASN A 137 -38.18 8.08 11.84
C ASN A 137 -37.88 8.87 10.56
N ILE A 138 -38.10 10.18 10.61
CA ILE A 138 -37.70 11.10 9.54
C ILE A 138 -36.47 11.86 10.01
N ALA A 139 -35.35 11.63 9.32
CA ALA A 139 -34.08 12.31 9.56
C ALA A 139 -33.94 13.44 8.53
N VAL A 140 -34.15 14.68 8.96
CA VAL A 140 -34.03 15.86 8.11
C VAL A 140 -32.58 16.36 8.15
N VAL A 141 -31.96 16.59 7.00
CA VAL A 141 -30.56 17.00 6.89
C VAL A 141 -30.48 18.28 6.04
N THR A 142 -29.85 19.32 6.59
CA THR A 142 -29.65 20.59 5.88
C THR A 142 -28.35 21.25 6.28
N ARG A 143 -27.77 22.06 5.39
CA ARG A 143 -26.64 22.93 5.73
C ARG A 143 -27.14 24.27 6.26
N ALA A 144 -26.45 24.84 7.26
CA ALA A 144 -26.86 26.10 7.88
C ALA A 144 -26.78 27.28 6.90
N ASP A 145 -25.79 27.28 6.01
CA ASP A 145 -25.55 28.32 5.00
C ASP A 145 -26.28 28.07 3.66
N ASP A 146 -27.20 27.09 3.60
CA ASP A 146 -28.05 26.88 2.43
C ASP A 146 -29.21 27.90 2.41
N ILE A 147 -29.69 28.23 1.21
CA ILE A 147 -30.79 29.16 0.99
C ILE A 147 -32.13 28.43 1.08
N ALA A 148 -32.19 27.17 0.64
CA ALA A 148 -33.40 26.35 0.61
C ALA A 148 -33.90 26.00 2.01
N ASN A 149 -33.06 26.11 3.05
CA ASN A 149 -33.45 25.88 4.44
C ASN A 149 -34.58 26.80 4.93
N VAL A 150 -34.90 27.87 4.20
CA VAL A 150 -36.09 28.69 4.43
C VAL A 150 -37.40 27.92 4.29
N LEU A 151 -37.43 26.81 3.52
CA LEU A 151 -38.59 25.97 3.27
C LEU A 151 -38.64 24.72 4.18
N LEU A 152 -37.80 24.67 5.21
CA LEU A 152 -37.60 23.48 6.03
C LEU A 152 -38.88 23.01 6.77
N PRO A 153 -39.63 23.88 7.48
CA PRO A 153 -40.96 23.57 8.00
C PRO A 153 -41.94 23.05 6.96
N GLU A 154 -42.01 23.66 5.78
CA GLU A 154 -42.96 23.31 4.71
C GLU A 154 -42.75 21.86 4.25
N PHE A 155 -41.51 21.49 3.92
CA PHE A 155 -41.19 20.12 3.51
C PHE A 155 -41.37 19.12 4.65
N THR A 156 -40.89 19.45 5.85
CA THR A 156 -40.95 18.55 7.01
C THR A 156 -42.40 18.24 7.40
N LEU A 157 -43.26 19.26 7.47
CA LEU A 157 -44.66 19.10 7.86
C LEU A 157 -45.50 18.43 6.78
N LEU A 158 -45.23 18.72 5.50
CA LEU A 158 -45.91 18.03 4.41
C LEU A 158 -45.63 16.53 4.42
N VAL A 159 -44.35 16.14 4.54
CA VAL A 159 -43.93 14.74 4.66
C VAL A 159 -44.58 14.08 5.89
N LYS A 160 -44.52 14.75 7.04
CA LYS A 160 -45.12 14.27 8.29
C LYS A 160 -46.62 14.05 8.15
N SER A 161 -47.34 14.95 7.47
CA SER A 161 -48.78 14.86 7.28
C SER A 161 -49.17 13.59 6.53
N TYR A 162 -48.52 13.29 5.40
CA TYR A 162 -48.78 12.06 4.64
C TYR A 162 -48.39 10.78 5.41
N LEU A 163 -47.32 10.82 6.21
CA LEU A 163 -46.89 9.65 6.98
C LEU A 163 -47.75 9.41 8.23
N ASN A 164 -48.30 10.46 8.84
CA ASN A 164 -49.24 10.34 9.95
C ASN A 164 -50.55 9.61 9.56
N GLU A 165 -50.90 9.58 8.27
CA GLU A 165 -52.04 8.77 7.80
C GLU A 165 -51.78 7.26 7.91
N LEU A 166 -50.50 6.85 7.85
CA LEU A 166 -50.09 5.44 7.78
C LEU A 166 -49.49 4.93 9.10
N PHE A 167 -48.78 5.78 9.84
CA PHE A 167 -48.03 5.41 11.04
C PHE A 167 -48.63 6.04 12.30
N LYS A 168 -48.57 5.30 13.42
CA LYS A 168 -49.06 5.80 14.72
C LYS A 168 -48.13 6.86 15.30
N ASN A 169 -46.82 6.65 15.14
CA ASN A 169 -45.78 7.52 15.68
C ASN A 169 -44.84 7.95 14.55
N VAL A 170 -44.81 9.25 14.25
CA VAL A 170 -43.85 9.84 13.32
C VAL A 170 -42.87 10.67 14.13
N SER A 171 -41.61 10.23 14.22
CA SER A 171 -40.58 10.99 14.90
C SER A 171 -39.76 11.82 13.92
N LEU A 172 -39.43 13.05 14.33
CA LEU A 172 -38.70 14.02 13.53
C LEU A 172 -37.38 14.36 14.22
N ASP A 173 -36.26 14.11 13.57
CA ASP A 173 -34.94 14.56 13.99
C ASP A 173 -34.34 15.47 12.91
N LEU A 174 -33.68 16.56 13.32
CA LEU A 174 -33.00 17.48 12.40
C LEU A 174 -31.50 17.44 12.64
N TYR A 175 -30.75 17.35 11.54
CA TYR A 175 -29.29 17.41 11.51
C TYR A 175 -28.87 18.64 10.71
N VAL A 176 -28.31 19.62 11.42
CA VAL A 176 -27.81 20.88 10.86
C VAL A 176 -26.30 20.80 10.73
N LEU A 177 -25.82 20.90 9.50
CA LEU A 177 -24.40 20.86 9.17
C LEU A 177 -23.85 22.29 9.06
N ILE A 178 -22.76 22.57 9.78
CA ILE A 178 -22.03 23.84 9.76
C ILE A 178 -20.64 23.58 9.18
N GLN A 179 -20.24 24.41 8.22
CA GLN A 179 -18.89 24.38 7.65
C GLN A 179 -18.21 25.71 7.95
N GLU A 180 -17.26 25.71 8.90
CA GLU A 180 -16.48 26.89 9.27
C GLU A 180 -15.17 26.99 8.49
N LYS A 181 -14.68 25.88 7.93
CA LYS A 181 -13.52 25.84 7.02
C LYS A 181 -13.93 26.40 5.66
N ASN A 182 -14.06 27.72 5.57
CA ASN A 182 -14.41 28.40 4.32
C ASN A 182 -13.60 29.69 4.16
N ASN A 183 -12.58 29.65 3.29
CA ASN A 183 -11.70 30.79 2.96
C ASN A 183 -12.19 31.62 1.75
N GLY A 184 -13.47 31.49 1.39
CA GLY A 184 -14.05 32.13 0.21
C GLY A 184 -14.35 33.63 0.38
N GLN A 185 -14.41 34.35 -0.75
CA GLN A 185 -14.76 35.79 -0.79
C GLN A 185 -16.18 36.09 -0.26
N GLU A 186 -17.06 35.09 -0.17
CA GLU A 186 -18.46 35.21 0.29
C GLU A 186 -18.69 34.77 1.74
N PHE A 187 -17.63 34.70 2.55
CA PHE A 187 -17.71 34.27 3.95
C PHE A 187 -18.75 35.07 4.78
N GLY A 188 -18.78 36.40 4.64
CA GLY A 188 -19.71 37.24 5.41
C GLY A 188 -21.19 37.02 5.06
N PHE A 189 -21.49 36.69 3.80
CA PHE A 189 -22.88 36.45 3.35
C PHE A 189 -23.37 35.06 3.77
N SER A 190 -22.57 34.02 3.53
CA SER A 190 -22.87 32.64 3.91
C SER A 190 -23.06 32.47 5.42
N THR A 191 -22.18 33.06 6.23
CA THR A 191 -22.32 33.06 7.70
C THR A 191 -23.55 33.83 8.17
N SER A 192 -23.94 34.90 7.49
CA SER A 192 -25.18 35.64 7.80
C SER A 192 -26.45 34.81 7.53
N ILE A 193 -26.46 34.01 6.45
CA ILE A 193 -27.53 33.03 6.18
C ILE A 193 -27.60 32.00 7.30
N GLY A 194 -26.43 31.47 7.72
CA GLY A 194 -26.34 30.53 8.83
C GLY A 194 -26.88 31.08 10.14
N VAL A 195 -26.51 32.31 10.52
CA VAL A 195 -27.05 32.99 11.71
C VAL A 195 -28.56 33.18 11.61
N SER A 196 -29.06 33.63 10.45
CA SER A 196 -30.50 33.79 10.23
C SER A 196 -31.26 32.46 10.36
N PHE A 197 -30.68 31.37 9.86
CA PHE A 197 -31.28 30.04 10.00
C PHE A 197 -31.25 29.54 11.44
N LEU A 198 -30.18 29.79 12.20
CA LEU A 198 -30.14 29.43 13.63
C LEU A 198 -31.16 30.22 14.47
N ASP A 199 -31.43 31.48 14.14
CA ASP A 199 -32.53 32.26 14.73
C ASP A 199 -33.88 31.57 14.48
N GLU A 200 -34.16 31.22 13.22
CA GLU A 200 -35.40 30.53 12.82
C GLU A 200 -35.52 29.15 13.48
N LEU A 201 -34.41 28.41 13.57
CA LEU A 201 -34.35 27.12 14.24
C LEU A 201 -34.69 27.21 15.73
N ASN A 202 -34.24 28.28 16.38
CA ASN A 202 -34.57 28.56 17.78
C ASN A 202 -36.06 28.89 17.95
N GLU A 203 -36.71 29.51 16.95
CA GLU A 203 -38.18 29.69 16.91
C GLU A 203 -38.90 28.35 16.71
N TYR A 204 -38.42 27.48 15.81
CA TYR A 204 -39.03 26.16 15.53
C TYR A 204 -38.99 25.19 16.72
N GLN A 205 -38.08 25.41 17.67
CA GLN A 205 -37.90 24.58 18.85
C GLN A 205 -38.58 25.12 20.11
N GLN A 206 -39.34 26.20 20.01
CA GLN A 206 -40.11 26.71 21.14
C GLN A 206 -41.31 25.81 21.46
N SER A 207 -41.70 25.74 22.74
CA SER A 207 -42.82 24.92 23.20
C SER A 207 -44.17 25.34 22.64
N ASP A 208 -44.29 26.61 22.24
CA ASP A 208 -45.50 27.25 21.72
C ASP A 208 -45.47 27.45 20.20
N TYR A 209 -44.48 26.88 19.49
CA TYR A 209 -44.40 26.97 18.04
C TYR A 209 -45.65 26.38 17.37
N GLN A 210 -46.23 27.13 16.43
CA GLN A 210 -47.37 26.73 15.62
C GLN A 210 -47.08 27.01 14.15
N PHE A 211 -47.66 26.20 13.28
CA PHE A 211 -47.55 26.40 11.84
C PHE A 211 -48.87 26.05 11.17
N CYS A 212 -49.30 26.86 10.21
CA CYS A 212 -50.47 26.60 9.38
C CYS A 212 -50.24 27.20 8.00
N ALA A 213 -50.24 26.36 6.97
CA ALA A 213 -50.11 26.80 5.59
C ALA A 213 -50.81 25.85 4.62
N ASP A 214 -51.30 26.38 3.49
CA ASP A 214 -51.97 25.64 2.43
C ASP A 214 -50.94 24.86 1.58
N LEU A 215 -50.41 23.76 2.12
CA LEU A 215 -49.36 22.96 1.49
C LEU A 215 -49.90 21.74 0.72
N GLN A 216 -51.07 21.22 1.10
CA GLN A 216 -51.67 20.09 0.41
C GLN A 216 -52.51 20.59 -0.76
N MET A 217 -52.13 20.19 -1.97
CA MET A 217 -52.86 20.55 -3.18
C MET A 217 -53.20 19.29 -3.99
N THR A 218 -54.50 19.11 -4.25
CA THR A 218 -55.01 17.99 -5.06
C THR A 218 -54.84 18.27 -6.57
N GLU A 219 -54.96 17.24 -7.41
CA GLU A 219 -54.94 17.41 -8.89
C GLU A 219 -56.04 18.36 -9.38
N ASP A 220 -57.17 18.40 -8.67
CA ASP A 220 -58.30 19.31 -8.92
C ASP A 220 -58.07 20.74 -8.36
N ARG A 221 -56.83 21.05 -7.92
CA ARG A 221 -56.40 22.35 -7.37
C ARG A 221 -57.10 22.79 -6.09
N VAL A 222 -57.68 21.86 -5.34
CA VAL A 222 -58.19 22.14 -3.98
C VAL A 222 -57.01 22.23 -3.02
N LYS A 223 -56.92 23.35 -2.30
CA LYS A 223 -55.91 23.62 -1.27
C LYS A 223 -56.42 23.18 0.10
N LEU A 224 -55.60 22.44 0.83
CA LEU A 224 -55.83 21.98 2.19
C LEU A 224 -54.67 22.46 3.08
N ALA A 225 -55.01 22.95 4.26
CA ALA A 225 -54.04 23.43 5.23
C ALA A 225 -53.35 22.27 5.94
N VAL A 226 -52.02 22.35 6.05
CA VAL A 226 -51.23 21.50 6.94
C VAL A 226 -51.01 22.29 8.23
N GLU A 227 -51.52 21.75 9.34
CA GLU A 227 -51.48 22.37 10.65
C GLU A 227 -50.51 21.64 11.60
N HIS A 228 -49.71 22.40 12.33
CA HIS A 228 -48.89 21.94 13.45
C HIS A 228 -49.32 22.66 14.73
N ILE A 229 -49.73 21.86 15.71
CA ILE A 229 -50.23 22.32 17.02
C ILE A 229 -49.04 22.75 17.89
N ARG A 230 -49.29 23.58 18.92
CA ARG A 230 -48.29 24.09 19.87
C ARG A 230 -47.38 22.99 20.42
N SER A 231 -46.21 22.86 19.81
CA SER A 231 -45.12 22.01 20.27
C SER A 231 -43.85 22.32 19.47
N PRO A 232 -42.67 21.94 19.98
CA PRO A 232 -41.46 21.98 19.16
C PRO A 232 -41.63 21.15 17.88
N LEU A 233 -41.04 21.61 16.78
CA LEU A 233 -41.18 20.98 15.47
C LEU A 233 -40.43 19.65 15.38
N TYR A 234 -39.18 19.60 15.88
CA TYR A 234 -38.34 18.39 15.91
C TYR A 234 -38.19 17.88 17.34
N SER A 235 -38.06 16.57 17.49
CA SER A 235 -37.82 15.93 18.79
C SER A 235 -36.38 16.17 19.28
N LEU A 236 -35.40 16.08 18.37
CA LEU A 236 -34.01 16.43 18.63
C LEU A 236 -33.44 17.21 17.44
N VAL A 237 -32.55 18.15 17.75
CA VAL A 237 -31.81 18.93 16.75
C VAL A 237 -30.33 18.78 17.04
N TYR A 238 -29.63 18.11 16.12
CA TYR A 238 -28.19 17.94 16.14
C TYR A 238 -27.53 19.03 15.31
N ILE A 239 -26.60 19.75 15.92
CA ILE A 239 -25.76 20.75 15.24
C ILE A 239 -24.35 20.19 15.17
N LEU A 240 -23.86 19.95 13.96
CA LEU A 240 -22.58 19.32 13.67
C LEU A 240 -21.70 20.28 12.84
N SER A 241 -20.52 20.61 13.35
CA SER A 241 -19.53 21.51 12.75
C SER A 241 -18.30 20.73 12.29
N ASP A 242 -17.47 21.32 11.44
CA ASP A 242 -16.13 20.81 11.10
C ASP A 242 -15.06 21.23 12.14
N LYS A 243 -15.48 21.88 13.23
CA LYS A 243 -14.67 22.16 14.42
C LYS A 243 -15.08 21.31 15.61
N ASN A 244 -14.09 20.92 16.39
CA ASN A 244 -14.32 20.28 17.68
C ASN A 244 -14.58 21.30 18.80
N GLU A 245 -14.92 20.78 19.98
CA GLU A 245 -15.14 21.56 21.21
C GLU A 245 -13.94 22.43 21.62
N GLN A 246 -12.73 22.09 21.21
CA GLN A 246 -11.51 22.85 21.49
C GLN A 246 -11.26 23.99 20.48
N GLY A 247 -12.14 24.15 19.48
CA GLY A 247 -11.99 25.14 18.40
C GLY A 247 -11.01 24.74 17.30
N MET A 248 -10.53 23.49 17.32
CA MET A 248 -9.63 22.93 16.30
C MET A 248 -10.46 22.35 15.15
N PHE A 249 -9.98 22.52 13.91
CA PHE A 249 -10.57 21.86 12.75
C PHE A 249 -10.28 20.36 12.78
N ILE A 250 -11.31 19.57 12.51
CA ILE A 250 -11.21 18.11 12.46
C ILE A 250 -10.81 17.70 11.05
N ASP A 251 -9.80 16.85 10.93
CA ASP A 251 -9.42 16.24 9.65
C ASP A 251 -10.53 15.28 9.21
N ASN A 252 -11.00 15.39 7.96
CA ASN A 252 -12.20 14.70 7.45
C ASN A 252 -13.49 14.92 8.27
N GLY A 253 -13.59 16.04 9.01
CA GLY A 253 -14.74 16.30 9.87
C GLY A 253 -16.10 16.36 9.15
N LYS A 254 -16.11 16.63 7.83
CA LYS A 254 -17.35 16.58 7.03
C LYS A 254 -17.85 15.16 6.85
N GLU A 255 -16.95 14.27 6.42
CA GLU A 255 -17.22 12.85 6.22
C GLU A 255 -17.64 12.19 7.54
N ASP A 256 -16.95 12.52 8.63
CA ASP A 256 -17.31 12.03 9.96
C ASP A 256 -18.68 12.53 10.43
N ASN A 257 -19.07 13.77 10.08
CA ASN A 257 -20.41 14.29 10.37
C ASN A 257 -21.50 13.53 9.62
N TYR A 258 -21.26 13.13 8.37
CA TYR A 258 -22.22 12.32 7.61
C TYR A 258 -22.37 10.93 8.21
N GLU A 259 -21.27 10.31 8.61
CA GLU A 259 -21.30 9.01 9.25
C GLU A 259 -21.94 9.04 10.65
N LEU A 260 -21.68 10.10 11.43
CA LEU A 260 -22.36 10.38 12.70
C LEU A 260 -23.88 10.38 12.55
N ILE A 261 -24.41 10.99 11.49
CA ILE A 261 -25.85 11.01 11.23
C ILE A 261 -26.37 9.56 11.07
N SER A 262 -25.69 8.73 10.28
CA SER A 262 -26.05 7.31 10.11
C SER A 262 -26.04 6.58 11.45
N ASP A 263 -24.97 6.73 12.23
CA ASP A 263 -24.82 6.01 13.49
C ASP A 263 -25.82 6.47 14.58
N ILE A 264 -26.17 7.77 14.63
CA ILE A 264 -27.22 8.29 15.52
C ILE A 264 -28.59 7.76 15.11
N VAL A 265 -28.89 7.75 13.81
CA VAL A 265 -30.16 7.18 13.31
C VAL A 265 -30.26 5.70 13.64
N LEU A 266 -29.14 4.97 13.61
CA LEU A 266 -29.10 3.59 14.06
C LEU A 266 -29.39 3.46 15.57
N LEU A 267 -28.74 4.27 16.42
CA LEU A 267 -29.00 4.27 17.87
C LEU A 267 -30.47 4.51 18.19
N ASN A 268 -31.13 5.40 17.45
CA ASN A 268 -32.55 5.70 17.60
C ASN A 268 -33.49 4.57 17.18
N ASN A 269 -33.02 3.63 16.35
CA ASN A 269 -33.84 2.60 15.73
C ASN A 269 -33.32 1.17 15.96
N LYS A 270 -32.51 0.98 17.01
CA LYS A 270 -31.94 -0.32 17.38
C LYS A 270 -32.93 -1.23 18.10
N ARG A 271 -32.64 -2.54 18.09
CA ARG A 271 -33.36 -3.52 18.91
C ARG A 271 -33.09 -3.28 20.40
N VAL A 272 -34.15 -3.33 21.21
CA VAL A 272 -34.01 -3.42 22.66
C VAL A 272 -33.32 -4.75 22.96
N GLU A 273 -32.06 -4.68 23.37
CA GLU A 273 -31.26 -5.84 23.79
C GLU A 273 -31.94 -6.50 24.99
N SER A 274 -32.13 -7.83 24.91
CA SER A 274 -32.83 -8.60 25.95
C SER A 274 -31.96 -8.86 27.18
N GLU A 275 -30.64 -8.69 27.05
CA GLU A 275 -29.64 -8.85 28.10
C GLU A 275 -28.98 -7.49 28.37
N VAL A 276 -29.30 -6.88 29.52
CA VAL A 276 -28.57 -5.71 30.01
C VAL A 276 -27.34 -6.23 30.73
N HIS A 277 -26.18 -6.17 30.08
CA HIS A 277 -24.93 -6.61 30.68
C HIS A 277 -24.43 -5.63 31.76
N GLU A 278 -23.75 -6.14 32.79
CA GLU A 278 -23.27 -5.34 33.93
C GLU A 278 -22.41 -4.14 33.48
N GLY A 279 -22.83 -2.92 33.82
CA GLY A 279 -22.11 -1.68 33.51
C GLY A 279 -22.44 -1.02 32.16
N SER A 280 -23.14 -1.71 31.25
CA SER A 280 -23.63 -1.15 29.98
C SER A 280 -25.05 -0.59 30.16
N GLU A 281 -25.24 0.70 29.85
CA GLU A 281 -26.55 1.32 29.87
C GLU A 281 -27.13 1.42 28.45
N SER A 282 -28.40 1.02 28.28
CA SER A 282 -29.07 1.09 26.97
C SER A 282 -29.44 2.54 26.61
N TYR A 283 -29.28 2.89 25.32
CA TYR A 283 -29.73 4.19 24.82
C TYR A 283 -31.26 4.29 24.94
N ASN A 284 -31.72 5.40 25.53
CA ASN A 284 -33.14 5.73 25.60
C ASN A 284 -33.33 7.19 25.22
N ARG A 285 -33.93 7.40 24.05
CA ARG A 285 -34.15 8.73 23.47
C ARG A 285 -34.95 9.66 24.37
N THR A 286 -36.04 9.16 24.98
CA THR A 286 -36.89 9.99 25.85
C THR A 286 -36.15 10.44 27.11
N GLN A 287 -35.29 9.57 27.65
CA GLN A 287 -34.43 9.90 28.78
C GLN A 287 -33.38 10.95 28.39
N PHE A 288 -32.74 10.79 27.24
CA PHE A 288 -31.77 11.77 26.73
C PHE A 288 -32.40 13.15 26.56
N ILE A 289 -33.57 13.24 25.90
CA ILE A 289 -34.33 14.48 25.72
C ILE A 289 -34.64 15.13 27.07
N HIS A 290 -35.16 14.35 28.03
CA HIS A 290 -35.50 14.87 29.37
C HIS A 290 -34.28 15.47 30.08
N ASN A 291 -33.12 14.81 29.98
CA ASN A 291 -31.89 15.25 30.63
C ASN A 291 -31.30 16.52 30.01
N ILE A 292 -31.39 16.70 28.69
CA ILE A 292 -30.86 17.90 28.01
C ILE A 292 -31.77 19.12 28.15
N THR A 293 -33.10 18.95 28.20
CA THR A 293 -34.05 20.07 28.27
C THR A 293 -34.10 20.73 29.66
N GLY A 294 -33.84 19.96 30.72
CA GLY A 294 -33.86 20.44 32.10
C GLY A 294 -35.20 21.10 32.51
N VAL A 295 -35.15 22.09 33.39
CA VAL A 295 -36.35 22.76 33.98
C VAL A 295 -36.68 24.09 33.28
N THR A 296 -35.85 24.55 32.33
CA THR A 296 -35.89 25.94 31.85
C THR A 296 -36.87 26.23 30.72
N GLY A 297 -37.44 25.19 30.07
CA GLY A 297 -38.39 25.35 28.96
C GLY A 297 -37.81 26.07 27.73
N ARG A 298 -36.48 26.28 27.67
CA ARG A 298 -35.80 26.89 26.53
C ARG A 298 -35.48 25.85 25.47
N PRO A 299 -35.43 26.24 24.18
CA PRO A 299 -34.87 25.41 23.13
C PRO A 299 -33.47 24.90 23.50
N THR A 300 -33.27 23.60 23.39
CA THR A 300 -31.98 22.94 23.67
C THR A 300 -31.56 22.12 22.46
N PHE A 301 -30.27 22.14 22.19
CA PHE A 301 -29.66 21.46 21.04
C PHE A 301 -28.70 20.37 21.52
N ALA A 302 -28.41 19.45 20.60
CA ALA A 302 -27.44 18.39 20.80
C ALA A 302 -26.35 18.46 19.71
N SER A 303 -25.24 17.79 19.97
CA SER A 303 -24.17 17.55 19.02
C SER A 303 -23.53 16.20 19.33
N ALA A 304 -22.66 15.74 18.45
CA ALA A 304 -22.01 14.45 18.58
C ALA A 304 -20.54 14.52 18.14
N GLY A 305 -19.74 13.57 18.62
CA GLY A 305 -18.37 13.32 18.18
C GLY A 305 -18.18 11.84 17.86
N LEU A 306 -17.31 11.55 16.89
CA LEU A 306 -17.03 10.20 16.40
C LEU A 306 -15.54 9.94 16.47
N SER A 307 -15.18 8.80 17.05
CA SER A 307 -13.84 8.24 16.92
C SER A 307 -13.94 6.83 16.39
N LYS A 308 -13.05 6.49 15.47
CA LYS A 308 -12.95 5.14 14.92
C LYS A 308 -11.52 4.66 14.99
N VAL A 309 -11.39 3.40 15.33
CA VAL A 309 -10.10 2.71 15.32
C VAL A 309 -10.28 1.47 14.50
N LYS A 310 -9.63 1.46 13.34
CA LYS A 310 -9.58 0.29 12.45
C LYS A 310 -8.27 -0.46 12.65
N ARG A 311 -8.26 -1.75 12.30
CA ARG A 311 -7.03 -2.53 12.19
C ARG A 311 -6.02 -1.82 11.27
N PRO A 312 -4.73 -1.72 11.64
CA PRO A 312 -3.69 -1.09 10.83
C PRO A 312 -3.26 -1.99 9.65
N THR A 313 -4.23 -2.44 8.85
CA THR A 313 -4.11 -3.49 7.82
C THR A 313 -3.06 -3.16 6.76
N ARG A 314 -2.89 -1.87 6.42
CA ARG A 314 -1.82 -1.39 5.52
C ARG A 314 -0.42 -1.59 6.11
N ALA A 315 -0.23 -1.19 7.38
CA ALA A 315 1.05 -1.36 8.08
C ALA A 315 1.40 -2.85 8.25
N ILE A 316 0.39 -3.68 8.52
CA ILE A 316 0.52 -5.14 8.60
C ILE A 316 1.02 -5.71 7.27
N ALA A 317 0.38 -5.37 6.14
CA ALA A 317 0.77 -5.85 4.82
C ALA A 317 2.24 -5.50 4.47
N HIS A 318 2.65 -4.26 4.71
CA HIS A 318 4.04 -3.84 4.48
C HIS A 318 5.03 -4.56 5.40
N THR A 319 4.66 -4.77 6.67
CA THR A 319 5.49 -5.51 7.63
C THR A 319 5.68 -6.95 7.21
N VAL A 320 4.59 -7.63 6.81
CA VAL A 320 4.63 -9.01 6.29
C VAL A 320 5.55 -9.09 5.08
N LEU A 321 5.37 -8.20 4.10
CA LEU A 321 6.20 -8.16 2.90
C LEU A 321 7.68 -7.97 3.24
N SER A 322 7.99 -7.04 4.15
CA SER A 322 9.36 -6.78 4.61
C SER A 322 9.97 -8.01 5.30
N LYS A 323 9.24 -8.67 6.20
CA LYS A 323 9.75 -9.85 6.93
C LYS A 323 9.91 -11.07 6.03
N VAL A 324 9.01 -11.27 5.06
CA VAL A 324 9.15 -12.32 4.04
C VAL A 324 10.38 -12.05 3.17
N TYR A 325 10.59 -10.81 2.76
CA TYR A 325 11.77 -10.43 1.97
C TYR A 325 13.07 -10.61 2.75
N ASP A 326 13.10 -10.24 4.03
CA ASP A 326 14.24 -10.45 4.92
C ASP A 326 14.60 -11.94 4.99
N HIS A 327 13.60 -12.81 5.23
CA HIS A 327 13.82 -14.25 5.29
C HIS A 327 14.32 -14.80 3.96
N PHE A 328 13.72 -14.38 2.84
CA PHE A 328 14.14 -14.77 1.51
C PHE A 328 15.61 -14.40 1.25
N LEU A 329 16.01 -13.17 1.59
CA LEU A 329 17.37 -12.69 1.40
C LEU A 329 18.38 -13.40 2.31
N GLU A 330 18.00 -13.71 3.55
CA GLU A 330 18.81 -14.58 4.43
C GLU A 330 18.99 -15.98 3.86
N ARG A 331 17.96 -16.57 3.25
CA ARG A 331 18.07 -17.86 2.56
C ARG A 331 19.01 -17.81 1.36
N LEU A 332 19.04 -16.71 0.62
CA LEU A 332 20.01 -16.52 -0.46
C LEU A 332 21.45 -16.39 0.04
N LYS A 333 21.64 -15.73 1.18
CA LYS A 333 22.95 -15.53 1.81
C LYS A 333 23.48 -16.77 2.51
N ARG A 334 22.60 -17.70 2.91
CA ARG A 334 23.01 -18.90 3.64
C ARG A 334 23.93 -19.74 2.75
N ASN A 335 25.23 -19.69 3.04
CA ASN A 335 26.28 -20.31 2.24
C ASN A 335 26.01 -21.81 2.06
N TRP A 336 25.74 -22.23 0.83
CA TRP A 336 25.95 -23.62 0.45
C TRP A 336 27.45 -23.82 0.37
N THR A 337 28.03 -24.62 1.27
CA THR A 337 29.45 -24.96 1.20
C THR A 337 29.72 -25.65 -0.14
N TYR A 338 30.57 -25.03 -0.96
CA TYR A 338 30.92 -25.53 -2.28
C TYR A 338 32.37 -26.03 -2.31
N ASP A 339 32.55 -27.21 -2.89
CA ASP A 339 33.89 -27.72 -3.23
C ASP A 339 34.33 -27.04 -4.52
N ILE A 340 35.39 -26.25 -4.45
CA ILE A 340 35.90 -25.52 -5.63
C ILE A 340 36.37 -26.47 -6.72
N SER A 341 36.78 -27.69 -6.36
CA SER A 341 37.22 -28.71 -7.31
C SER A 341 36.07 -29.12 -8.24
N GLU A 342 34.87 -29.33 -7.67
CA GLU A 342 33.64 -29.64 -8.42
C GLU A 342 33.23 -28.46 -9.31
N VAL A 343 33.38 -27.23 -8.83
CA VAL A 343 33.08 -26.03 -9.60
C VAL A 343 34.06 -25.87 -10.77
N LEU A 344 35.37 -26.08 -10.57
CA LEU A 344 36.39 -26.01 -11.62
C LEU A 344 36.18 -27.05 -12.72
N GLU A 345 35.75 -28.27 -12.34
CA GLU A 345 35.39 -29.31 -13.28
C GLU A 345 34.14 -28.92 -14.09
N ARG A 346 33.08 -28.45 -13.42
CA ARG A 346 31.85 -28.00 -14.07
C ARG A 346 32.06 -26.81 -14.99
N VAL A 347 32.99 -25.91 -14.69
CA VAL A 347 33.26 -24.72 -15.51
C VAL A 347 34.36 -24.99 -16.57
N GLU A 348 34.91 -26.21 -16.62
CA GLU A 348 35.91 -26.65 -17.59
C GLU A 348 37.24 -25.86 -17.51
N ILE A 349 37.67 -25.50 -16.28
CA ILE A 349 38.90 -24.74 -15.98
C ILE A 349 40.05 -25.65 -15.49
N THR A 350 39.84 -26.97 -15.36
CA THR A 350 40.91 -27.91 -14.99
C THR A 350 42.01 -28.01 -16.04
N ASP A 351 43.21 -28.47 -15.63
CA ASP A 351 44.38 -28.63 -16.50
C ASP A 351 44.09 -29.42 -17.77
N SER A 352 43.32 -30.50 -17.65
CA SER A 352 42.99 -31.37 -18.79
C SER A 352 42.12 -30.68 -19.84
N HIS A 353 41.26 -29.74 -19.42
CA HIS A 353 40.37 -29.00 -20.32
C HIS A 353 41.12 -27.85 -21.02
N ILE A 354 41.99 -27.15 -20.29
CA ILE A 354 42.79 -26.06 -20.84
C ILE A 354 43.81 -26.59 -21.84
N LEU A 355 44.52 -27.67 -21.51
CA LEU A 355 45.44 -28.32 -22.45
C LEU A 355 44.75 -28.79 -23.74
N ARG A 356 43.51 -29.33 -23.63
CA ARG A 356 42.72 -29.71 -24.81
C ARG A 356 42.35 -28.50 -25.68
N LYS A 357 41.99 -27.38 -25.07
CA LYS A 357 41.68 -26.13 -25.79
C LYS A 357 42.92 -25.54 -26.47
N VAL A 358 44.06 -25.48 -25.77
CA VAL A 358 45.33 -25.00 -26.34
C VAL A 358 45.76 -25.88 -27.53
N LYS A 359 45.67 -27.21 -27.41
CA LYS A 359 45.96 -28.13 -28.53
C LYS A 359 45.05 -27.93 -29.74
N SER A 360 43.79 -27.50 -29.54
CA SER A 360 42.89 -27.21 -30.66
C SER A 360 43.23 -25.90 -31.39
N ILE A 361 43.92 -24.98 -30.72
CA ILE A 361 44.40 -23.71 -31.29
C ILE A 361 45.71 -23.93 -32.05
N LEU A 362 46.60 -24.76 -31.51
CA LEU A 362 47.91 -25.01 -32.11
C LEU A 362 47.78 -25.81 -33.43
N PRO A 363 48.60 -25.48 -34.44
CA PRO A 363 48.77 -26.32 -35.63
C PRO A 363 49.43 -27.66 -35.28
N ASP A 364 49.26 -28.66 -36.15
CA ASP A 364 49.84 -30.00 -35.97
C ASP A 364 51.37 -29.93 -35.89
N GLU A 365 51.94 -30.58 -34.87
CA GLU A 365 53.38 -30.62 -34.60
C GLU A 365 54.15 -31.30 -35.74
N SER A 366 53.50 -32.23 -36.47
CA SER A 366 54.09 -32.92 -37.62
C SER A 366 54.52 -31.95 -38.74
N LYS A 367 53.94 -30.75 -38.82
CA LYS A 367 54.34 -29.72 -39.78
C LYS A 367 55.75 -29.17 -39.52
N LEU A 368 56.31 -29.37 -38.33
CA LEU A 368 57.71 -29.03 -38.06
C LEU A 368 58.68 -29.89 -38.90
N GLU A 369 58.28 -31.11 -39.30
CA GLU A 369 59.07 -31.94 -40.18
C GLU A 369 59.17 -31.36 -41.60
N GLU A 370 58.15 -30.60 -42.04
CA GLU A 370 58.13 -29.92 -43.34
C GLU A 370 59.21 -28.82 -43.44
N MET A 371 59.66 -28.26 -42.32
CA MET A 371 60.77 -27.30 -42.27
C MET A 371 62.08 -27.91 -42.79
N THR A 372 62.25 -29.23 -42.70
CA THR A 372 63.45 -29.91 -43.24
C THR A 372 63.55 -29.85 -44.77
N GLY A 373 62.49 -29.40 -45.45
CA GLY A 373 62.44 -29.16 -46.90
C GLY A 373 62.82 -27.74 -47.33
N LEU A 374 63.14 -26.83 -46.41
CA LEU A 374 63.56 -25.46 -46.72
C LEU A 374 64.89 -25.45 -47.50
N MET A 375 65.00 -24.54 -48.49
CA MET A 375 66.22 -24.39 -49.28
C MET A 375 67.35 -23.83 -48.42
N THR A 376 68.48 -24.53 -48.38
CA THR A 376 69.68 -24.12 -47.66
C THR A 376 70.60 -23.31 -48.58
N SER A 377 71.19 -22.23 -48.06
CA SER A 377 72.35 -21.59 -48.67
C SER A 377 73.55 -22.58 -48.71
N GLY A 378 74.45 -22.41 -49.67
CA GLY A 378 75.55 -23.36 -49.95
C GLY A 378 76.70 -23.40 -48.93
N VAL A 379 76.43 -23.18 -47.64
CA VAL A 379 77.43 -23.09 -46.55
C VAL A 379 77.95 -24.48 -46.18
N SER A 380 79.27 -24.60 -45.98
CA SER A 380 79.92 -25.86 -45.62
C SER A 380 79.77 -26.18 -44.12
N TYR A 381 79.81 -27.46 -43.74
CA TYR A 381 79.69 -27.84 -42.32
C TYR A 381 80.85 -27.26 -41.48
N LYS A 382 82.03 -27.10 -42.07
CA LYS A 382 83.20 -26.52 -41.40
C LYS A 382 82.98 -25.07 -40.99
N GLU A 383 82.33 -24.27 -41.83
CA GLU A 383 82.01 -22.86 -41.51
C GLU A 383 80.98 -22.76 -40.38
N LEU A 384 80.02 -23.70 -40.33
CA LEU A 384 79.02 -23.75 -39.26
C LEU A 384 79.61 -24.09 -37.90
N THR A 385 80.66 -24.91 -37.82
CA THR A 385 81.24 -25.35 -36.53
C THR A 385 81.77 -24.21 -35.65
N SER A 386 82.23 -23.10 -36.26
CA SER A 386 82.71 -21.92 -35.52
C SER A 386 81.60 -20.96 -35.09
N MET A 387 80.37 -21.15 -35.58
CA MET A 387 79.23 -20.26 -35.36
C MET A 387 78.39 -20.69 -34.15
N THR A 388 77.68 -19.73 -33.57
CA THR A 388 76.56 -20.01 -32.66
C THR A 388 75.36 -20.58 -33.41
N LEU A 389 74.43 -21.25 -32.72
CA LEU A 389 73.19 -21.74 -33.36
C LEU A 389 72.39 -20.61 -34.01
N LYS A 390 72.44 -19.39 -33.46
CA LYS A 390 71.79 -18.20 -34.02
C LYS A 390 72.43 -17.75 -35.33
N GLU A 391 73.76 -17.68 -35.36
CA GLU A 391 74.52 -17.33 -36.57
C GLU A 391 74.39 -18.42 -37.64
N ALA A 392 74.36 -19.69 -37.23
CA ALA A 392 74.16 -20.84 -38.13
C ALA A 392 72.77 -20.83 -38.78
N GLU A 393 71.73 -20.41 -38.05
CA GLU A 393 70.37 -20.25 -38.60
C GLU A 393 70.35 -19.21 -39.74
N VAL A 394 70.89 -18.02 -39.46
CA VAL A 394 70.94 -16.91 -40.43
C VAL A 394 71.81 -17.29 -41.62
N ALA A 395 72.95 -17.94 -41.38
CA ALA A 395 73.84 -18.38 -42.45
C ALA A 395 73.18 -19.41 -43.36
N LEU A 396 72.39 -20.35 -42.83
CA LEU A 396 71.77 -21.45 -43.59
C LEU A 396 70.47 -21.08 -44.30
N PHE A 397 69.63 -20.24 -43.68
CA PHE A 397 68.26 -20.02 -44.12
C PHE A 397 67.89 -18.55 -44.30
N GLU A 398 68.80 -17.62 -43.97
CA GLU A 398 68.51 -16.18 -43.89
C GLU A 398 67.26 -15.95 -43.01
N ASP A 399 66.16 -15.45 -43.59
CA ASP A 399 64.87 -15.24 -42.90
C ASP A 399 63.81 -16.32 -43.23
N SER A 400 64.14 -17.30 -44.08
CA SER A 400 63.15 -18.26 -44.61
C SER A 400 62.57 -19.19 -43.54
N SER A 401 63.39 -19.63 -42.58
CA SER A 401 62.96 -20.48 -41.46
C SER A 401 62.00 -19.74 -40.52
N GLN A 402 62.32 -18.49 -40.20
CA GLN A 402 61.52 -17.65 -39.31
C GLN A 402 60.19 -17.26 -39.98
N THR A 403 60.23 -16.90 -41.27
CA THR A 403 59.04 -16.55 -42.06
C THR A 403 58.10 -17.75 -42.18
N PHE A 404 58.63 -18.94 -42.45
CA PHE A 404 57.83 -20.17 -42.51
C PHE A 404 57.09 -20.43 -41.18
N PHE A 405 57.79 -20.32 -40.05
CA PHE A 405 57.17 -20.52 -38.74
C PHE A 405 56.14 -19.43 -38.41
N ALA A 406 56.43 -18.18 -38.74
CA ALA A 406 55.49 -17.07 -38.54
C ALA A 406 54.20 -17.27 -39.35
N THR A 407 54.29 -17.67 -40.62
CA THR A 407 53.11 -17.84 -41.47
C THR A 407 52.32 -19.09 -41.14
N ASN A 408 52.99 -20.24 -40.92
CA ASN A 408 52.29 -21.52 -40.77
C ASN A 408 51.90 -21.85 -39.32
N PHE A 409 52.58 -21.25 -38.33
CA PHE A 409 52.32 -21.52 -36.92
C PHE A 409 51.77 -20.29 -36.19
N LEU A 410 52.45 -19.15 -36.21
CA LEU A 410 52.00 -17.97 -35.45
C LEU A 410 50.68 -17.40 -35.99
N LEU A 411 50.55 -17.21 -37.31
CA LEU A 411 49.33 -16.67 -37.91
C LEU A 411 48.15 -17.65 -37.84
N ASP A 412 48.38 -18.95 -38.06
CA ASP A 412 47.34 -19.98 -37.96
C ASP A 412 46.81 -20.11 -36.51
N ALA A 413 47.71 -20.15 -35.52
CA ALA A 413 47.32 -20.18 -34.11
C ALA A 413 46.51 -18.94 -33.71
N ARG A 414 46.96 -17.74 -34.11
CA ARG A 414 46.23 -16.49 -33.82
C ARG A 414 44.87 -16.45 -34.51
N SER A 415 44.77 -16.85 -35.77
CA SER A 415 43.50 -16.88 -36.49
C SER A 415 42.50 -17.85 -35.87
N LYS A 416 42.95 -19.05 -35.46
CA LYS A 416 42.11 -20.01 -34.73
C LYS A 416 41.67 -19.49 -33.37
N ARG A 417 42.57 -18.83 -32.64
CA ARG A 417 42.26 -18.17 -31.36
C ARG A 417 41.18 -17.11 -31.53
N ASP A 418 41.33 -16.22 -32.51
CA ASP A 418 40.38 -15.13 -32.75
C ASP A 418 38.97 -15.68 -33.02
N SER A 419 38.87 -16.79 -33.77
CA SER A 419 37.58 -17.48 -33.99
C SER A 419 36.96 -18.09 -32.73
N LEU A 420 37.77 -18.42 -31.72
CA LEU A 420 37.32 -18.96 -30.44
C LEU A 420 36.90 -17.85 -29.45
N GLN A 421 37.52 -16.67 -29.55
CA GLN A 421 37.29 -15.54 -28.63
C GLN A 421 35.89 -14.93 -28.76
N ASP A 422 35.26 -15.00 -29.94
CA ASP A 422 33.89 -14.50 -30.15
C ASP A 422 32.82 -15.27 -29.35
N ASN A 423 33.16 -16.45 -28.83
CA ASN A 423 32.24 -17.27 -28.05
C ASN A 423 32.44 -17.03 -26.55
N ASN A 424 31.51 -16.26 -25.93
CA ASN A 424 31.37 -16.03 -24.47
C ASN A 424 31.03 -17.33 -23.67
N LYS A 425 31.79 -18.40 -23.92
CA LYS A 425 31.49 -19.77 -23.50
C LYS A 425 31.61 -19.93 -21.98
N LEU A 426 32.57 -19.24 -21.36
CA LEU A 426 32.71 -19.25 -19.89
C LEU A 426 31.50 -18.59 -19.22
N THR A 427 31.05 -17.46 -19.77
CA THR A 427 29.86 -16.76 -19.29
C THR A 427 28.62 -17.65 -19.37
N GLN A 428 28.45 -18.36 -20.48
CA GLN A 428 27.33 -19.29 -20.66
C GLN A 428 27.39 -20.47 -19.68
N LEU A 429 28.57 -21.06 -19.48
CA LEU A 429 28.77 -22.16 -18.53
C LEU A 429 28.43 -21.76 -17.09
N ILE A 430 28.79 -20.55 -16.66
CA ILE A 430 28.43 -20.05 -15.33
C ILE A 430 26.92 -19.82 -15.21
N LYS A 431 26.28 -19.28 -16.26
CA LYS A 431 24.82 -19.11 -16.28
C LYS A 431 24.07 -20.45 -16.18
N GLU A 432 24.48 -21.45 -16.95
CA GLU A 432 23.77 -22.73 -17.01
C GLU A 432 24.10 -23.63 -15.82
N ARG A 433 25.39 -23.75 -15.45
CA ARG A 433 25.86 -24.76 -14.49
C ARG A 433 25.96 -24.26 -13.05
N ILE A 434 26.07 -22.94 -12.85
CA ILE A 434 26.11 -22.32 -11.52
C ILE A 434 24.78 -21.63 -11.25
N LEU A 435 24.41 -20.58 -11.98
CA LEU A 435 23.18 -19.80 -11.70
C LEU A 435 21.88 -20.61 -11.89
N GLY A 436 21.86 -21.57 -12.81
CA GLY A 436 20.72 -22.45 -13.05
C GLY A 436 20.59 -23.61 -12.05
N ASN A 437 21.57 -23.80 -11.15
CA ASN A 437 21.56 -24.94 -10.24
C ASN A 437 20.90 -24.55 -8.90
N PRO A 438 19.89 -25.29 -8.41
CA PRO A 438 19.26 -24.99 -7.12
C PRO A 438 20.20 -25.09 -5.91
N LYS A 439 21.35 -25.78 -6.04
CA LYS A 439 22.40 -25.82 -5.02
C LYS A 439 23.32 -24.59 -5.03
N TYR A 440 23.40 -23.85 -6.14
CA TYR A 440 24.30 -22.71 -6.31
C TYR A 440 23.49 -21.46 -6.69
N GLY A 441 23.31 -20.55 -5.73
CA GLY A 441 22.54 -19.33 -5.94
C GLY A 441 23.35 -18.15 -6.52
N LEU A 442 22.67 -17.03 -6.73
CA LEU A 442 23.26 -15.75 -7.16
C LEU A 442 24.43 -15.31 -6.25
N TYR A 443 24.26 -15.39 -4.92
CA TYR A 443 25.32 -15.03 -3.96
C TYR A 443 26.52 -15.97 -4.03
N ALA A 444 26.33 -17.26 -4.34
CA ALA A 444 27.43 -18.20 -4.53
C ALA A 444 28.23 -17.85 -5.80
N ALA A 445 27.54 -17.53 -6.91
CA ALA A 445 28.19 -17.06 -8.13
C ALA A 445 28.96 -15.74 -7.89
N TYR A 446 28.40 -14.82 -7.12
CA TYR A 446 29.06 -13.58 -6.73
C TYR A 446 30.34 -13.81 -5.91
N GLN A 447 30.28 -14.70 -4.91
CA GLN A 447 31.47 -15.06 -4.11
C GLN A 447 32.54 -15.75 -4.95
N LEU A 448 32.16 -16.73 -5.79
CA LEU A 448 33.07 -17.49 -6.66
C LEU A 448 33.81 -16.60 -7.67
N THR A 449 33.20 -15.51 -8.12
CA THR A 449 33.76 -14.58 -9.10
C THR A 449 34.55 -13.41 -8.49
N SER A 450 34.47 -13.20 -7.18
CA SER A 450 35.02 -12.00 -6.50
C SER A 450 36.55 -11.90 -6.42
N GLY A 451 37.26 -13.02 -6.48
CA GLY A 451 38.73 -13.03 -6.40
C GLY A 451 39.32 -12.72 -5.01
N HIS A 452 38.49 -12.59 -3.96
CA HIS A 452 38.96 -12.24 -2.61
C HIS A 452 39.73 -13.37 -1.91
N ASP A 453 39.32 -14.62 -2.10
CA ASP A 453 40.02 -15.80 -1.60
C ASP A 453 40.76 -16.51 -2.73
N ALA A 454 42.10 -16.52 -2.68
CA ALA A 454 42.93 -17.10 -3.73
C ALA A 454 42.66 -18.61 -3.97
N GLU A 455 42.31 -19.36 -2.93
CA GLU A 455 42.07 -20.81 -3.00
C GLU A 455 40.59 -21.19 -3.17
N LYS A 456 39.65 -20.26 -2.92
CA LYS A 456 38.20 -20.52 -2.90
C LYS A 456 37.40 -19.72 -3.92
N SER A 457 38.07 -18.95 -4.77
CA SER A 457 37.45 -18.22 -5.88
C SER A 457 38.03 -18.65 -7.22
N LEU A 458 37.18 -18.67 -8.25
CA LEU A 458 37.59 -18.99 -9.62
C LEU A 458 38.58 -17.97 -10.16
N ALA A 459 38.35 -16.69 -9.87
CA ALA A 459 39.26 -15.61 -10.25
C ALA A 459 40.63 -15.74 -9.54
N GLY A 460 40.66 -16.15 -8.26
CA GLY A 460 41.90 -16.40 -7.53
C GLY A 460 42.72 -17.56 -8.12
N VAL A 461 42.06 -18.68 -8.43
CA VAL A 461 42.68 -19.85 -9.05
C VAL A 461 43.23 -19.50 -10.44
N LEU A 462 42.47 -18.77 -11.26
CA LEU A 462 42.94 -18.33 -12.59
C LEU A 462 44.14 -17.39 -12.50
N ARG A 463 44.11 -16.39 -11.61
CA ARG A 463 45.25 -15.48 -11.41
C ARG A 463 46.51 -16.21 -10.97
N SER A 464 46.37 -17.18 -10.07
CA SER A 464 47.47 -18.04 -9.63
C SER A 464 48.05 -18.83 -10.81
N ARG A 465 47.17 -19.41 -11.64
CA ARG A 465 47.56 -20.16 -12.83
C ARG A 465 48.24 -19.28 -13.89
N ILE A 466 47.68 -18.11 -14.20
CA ILE A 466 48.29 -17.14 -15.13
C ILE A 466 49.72 -16.80 -14.69
N LYS A 467 49.91 -16.54 -13.40
CA LYS A 467 51.24 -16.23 -12.85
C LYS A 467 52.23 -17.39 -13.02
N GLU A 468 51.79 -18.63 -12.78
CA GLU A 468 52.63 -19.82 -12.95
C GLU A 468 52.96 -20.08 -14.43
N THR A 469 51.99 -19.96 -15.34
CA THR A 469 52.21 -20.13 -16.79
C THR A 469 53.13 -19.04 -17.35
N ILE A 470 53.02 -17.78 -16.91
CA ILE A 470 53.94 -16.70 -17.30
C ILE A 470 55.37 -17.03 -16.83
N ARG A 471 55.54 -17.51 -15.60
CA ARG A 471 56.84 -17.91 -15.09
C ARG A 471 57.46 -19.06 -15.90
N GLN A 472 56.65 -20.04 -16.30
CA GLN A 472 57.10 -21.13 -17.18
C GLN A 472 57.46 -20.63 -18.58
N LEU A 473 56.74 -19.65 -19.10
CA LEU A 473 57.00 -19.02 -20.39
C LEU A 473 58.32 -18.23 -20.37
N GLU A 474 58.57 -17.43 -19.33
CA GLU A 474 59.85 -16.72 -19.14
C GLU A 474 61.02 -17.70 -19.06
N TYR A 475 60.86 -18.76 -18.27
CA TYR A 475 61.87 -19.82 -18.16
C TYR A 475 62.19 -20.49 -19.50
N ASN A 476 61.18 -20.81 -20.32
CA ASN A 476 61.41 -21.40 -21.65
C ASN A 476 62.03 -20.41 -22.64
N LYS A 477 61.71 -19.11 -22.53
CA LYS A 477 62.36 -18.06 -23.35
C LYS A 477 63.83 -17.92 -23.00
N ASP A 478 64.17 -17.91 -21.71
CA ASP A 478 65.56 -17.90 -21.24
C ASP A 478 66.33 -19.15 -21.71
N GLN A 479 65.71 -20.33 -21.59
CA GLN A 479 66.30 -21.56 -22.13
C GLN A 479 66.55 -21.50 -23.63
N LEU A 480 65.62 -20.93 -24.42
CA LEU A 480 65.80 -20.78 -25.86
C LEU A 480 66.98 -19.85 -26.18
N GLU A 481 67.13 -18.74 -25.45
CA GLU A 481 68.28 -17.86 -25.59
C GLU A 481 69.60 -18.57 -25.26
N ASP A 482 69.61 -19.36 -24.18
CA ASP A 482 70.79 -20.15 -23.80
C ASP A 482 71.14 -21.18 -24.87
N ILE A 483 70.15 -21.87 -25.45
CA ILE A 483 70.34 -22.79 -26.57
C ILE A 483 70.93 -22.03 -27.77
N TYR A 484 70.37 -20.86 -28.13
CA TYR A 484 70.87 -20.07 -29.25
C TYR A 484 72.33 -19.60 -29.10
N ARG A 485 72.82 -19.41 -27.85
CA ARG A 485 74.21 -19.04 -27.53
C ARG A 485 75.18 -20.21 -27.61
N GLN A 486 74.69 -21.45 -27.66
CA GLN A 486 75.54 -22.62 -27.83
C GLN A 486 76.18 -22.63 -29.23
N ARG A 487 77.39 -23.18 -29.32
CA ARG A 487 78.09 -23.37 -30.59
C ARG A 487 77.68 -24.69 -31.24
N VAL A 488 77.77 -24.73 -32.56
CA VAL A 488 77.44 -25.93 -33.37
C VAL A 488 78.37 -27.11 -33.06
N ASP A 489 79.62 -26.85 -32.69
CA ASP A 489 80.63 -27.86 -32.33
C ASP A 489 80.33 -28.64 -31.04
N ARG A 490 79.53 -28.06 -30.14
CA ARG A 490 79.15 -28.65 -28.84
C ARG A 490 77.84 -29.45 -28.90
N GLN A 491 77.19 -29.52 -30.06
CA GLN A 491 75.96 -30.28 -30.23
C GLN A 491 76.26 -31.77 -30.45
N GLU A 492 75.47 -32.65 -29.83
CA GLU A 492 75.59 -34.10 -29.97
C GLU A 492 74.99 -34.60 -31.29
N ILE A 493 75.56 -34.17 -32.41
CA ILE A 493 75.15 -34.59 -33.74
C ILE A 493 75.82 -35.93 -34.05
N LYS A 494 75.05 -36.91 -34.55
CA LYS A 494 75.60 -38.14 -35.13
C LYS A 494 76.40 -37.80 -36.39
N THR A 495 77.65 -37.41 -36.20
CA THR A 495 78.62 -37.23 -37.28
C THR A 495 79.04 -38.62 -37.72
N GLY A 496 78.53 -39.08 -38.88
CA GLY A 496 79.07 -40.28 -39.50
C GLY A 496 80.57 -40.12 -39.77
N GLY A 497 81.28 -41.25 -39.85
CA GLY A 497 82.75 -41.32 -39.89
C GLY A 497 83.44 -40.52 -41.01
N LEU A 498 84.77 -40.65 -41.09
CA LEU A 498 85.68 -39.89 -41.97
C LEU A 498 85.33 -39.81 -43.48
N PHE A 499 84.34 -40.56 -43.97
CA PHE A 499 83.90 -40.61 -45.38
C PHE A 499 82.52 -39.99 -45.69
N THR A 500 81.79 -39.43 -44.72
CA THR A 500 80.50 -38.77 -45.00
C THR A 500 80.67 -37.47 -45.76
N ARG A 501 79.84 -37.24 -46.79
CA ARG A 501 79.84 -36.01 -47.61
C ARG A 501 79.39 -34.80 -46.78
N ASP A 502 79.98 -33.65 -47.06
CA ASP A 502 79.70 -32.39 -46.33
C ASP A 502 78.20 -32.02 -46.34
N LYS A 503 77.52 -32.26 -47.47
CA LYS A 503 76.06 -32.09 -47.62
C LYS A 503 75.23 -32.98 -46.69
N GLU A 504 75.69 -34.20 -46.38
CA GLU A 504 74.98 -35.10 -45.45
C GLU A 504 75.14 -34.66 -43.99
N ARG A 505 76.29 -34.06 -43.65
CA ARG A 505 76.54 -33.50 -42.31
C ARG A 505 75.67 -32.27 -42.04
N VAL A 506 75.56 -31.37 -43.02
CA VAL A 506 74.63 -30.22 -42.95
C VAL A 506 73.19 -30.71 -42.83
N ARG A 507 72.77 -31.74 -43.58
CA ARG A 507 71.42 -32.31 -43.48
C ARG A 507 71.12 -32.95 -42.12
N ASN A 508 72.09 -33.64 -41.52
CA ASN A 508 71.94 -34.20 -40.17
C ASN A 508 71.88 -33.12 -39.10
N PHE A 509 72.65 -32.04 -39.25
CA PHE A 509 72.54 -30.86 -38.39
C PHE A 509 71.15 -30.22 -38.50
N ILE A 510 70.63 -30.02 -39.71
CA ILE A 510 69.29 -29.44 -39.93
C ILE A 510 68.18 -30.28 -39.27
N ARG A 511 68.27 -31.61 -39.38
CA ARG A 511 67.34 -32.54 -38.71
C ARG A 511 67.39 -32.49 -37.19
N HIS A 512 68.52 -32.07 -36.62
CA HIS A 512 68.67 -31.88 -35.18
C HIS A 512 68.27 -30.46 -34.75
N PHE A 513 68.62 -29.47 -35.56
CA PHE A 513 68.39 -28.04 -35.33
C PHE A 513 66.91 -27.68 -35.27
N PHE A 514 66.10 -28.13 -36.24
CA PHE A 514 64.68 -27.78 -36.27
C PHE A 514 63.91 -28.29 -35.05
N PRO A 515 63.98 -29.57 -34.64
CA PRO A 515 63.34 -30.01 -33.41
C PRO A 515 63.86 -29.31 -32.15
N MET A 516 65.17 -29.01 -32.10
CA MET A 516 65.78 -28.37 -30.92
C MET A 516 65.33 -26.91 -30.74
N ILE A 517 65.36 -26.11 -31.81
CA ILE A 517 65.02 -24.67 -31.76
C ILE A 517 63.53 -24.47 -32.01
N TYR A 518 62.99 -25.02 -33.09
CA TYR A 518 61.60 -24.80 -33.49
C TYR A 518 60.61 -25.67 -32.71
N GLY A 519 61.03 -26.82 -32.17
CA GLY A 519 60.25 -27.53 -31.14
C GLY A 519 60.12 -26.70 -29.86
N LYS A 520 61.21 -26.06 -29.41
CA LYS A 520 61.15 -25.11 -28.27
C LYS A 520 60.32 -23.86 -28.58
N LYS A 521 60.40 -23.29 -29.79
CA LYS A 521 59.52 -22.19 -30.22
C LYS A 521 58.04 -22.62 -30.27
N TYR A 522 57.75 -23.87 -30.63
CA TYR A 522 56.39 -24.42 -30.60
C TYR A 522 55.88 -24.59 -29.16
N GLU A 523 56.70 -25.07 -28.23
CA GLU A 523 56.36 -25.11 -26.80
C GLU A 523 56.08 -23.70 -26.24
N ILE A 524 56.92 -22.70 -26.59
CA ILE A 524 56.71 -21.30 -26.21
C ILE A 524 55.40 -20.77 -26.79
N LEU A 525 55.11 -21.06 -28.07
CA LEU A 525 53.84 -20.69 -28.69
C LEU A 525 52.64 -21.31 -27.96
N GLY A 526 52.75 -22.56 -27.52
CA GLY A 526 51.73 -23.21 -26.70
C GLY A 526 51.47 -22.50 -25.38
N LEU A 527 52.53 -22.12 -24.66
CA LEU A 527 52.42 -21.34 -23.42
C LEU A 527 51.88 -19.93 -23.66
N GLU A 528 52.28 -19.27 -24.77
CA GLU A 528 51.75 -17.96 -25.15
C GLU A 528 50.23 -18.03 -25.40
N MET A 529 49.76 -19.04 -26.15
CA MET A 529 48.33 -19.25 -26.37
C MET A 529 47.58 -19.64 -25.09
N GLU A 530 48.21 -20.37 -24.16
CA GLU A 530 47.60 -20.67 -22.85
C GLU A 530 47.42 -19.41 -22.00
N VAL A 531 48.45 -18.55 -21.92
CA VAL A 531 48.34 -17.26 -21.20
C VAL A 531 47.24 -16.40 -21.79
N GLU A 532 47.20 -16.23 -23.11
CA GLU A 532 46.17 -15.44 -23.77
C GLU A 532 44.74 -15.97 -23.52
N LEU A 533 44.55 -17.30 -23.55
CA LEU A 533 43.27 -17.94 -23.24
C LEU A 533 42.86 -17.71 -21.77
N LEU A 534 43.80 -17.85 -20.83
CA LEU A 534 43.54 -17.64 -19.41
C LEU A 534 43.21 -16.18 -19.10
N THR A 535 43.89 -15.22 -19.74
CA THR A 535 43.60 -13.78 -19.61
C THR A 535 42.22 -13.44 -20.18
N ASP A 536 41.81 -14.06 -21.28
CA ASP A 536 40.45 -13.88 -21.80
C ASP A 536 39.39 -14.41 -20.81
N TYR A 537 39.64 -15.56 -20.19
CA TYR A 537 38.75 -16.10 -19.15
C TYR A 537 38.69 -15.24 -17.89
N GLU A 538 39.82 -14.66 -17.46
CA GLU A 538 39.86 -13.70 -16.38
C GLU A 538 38.97 -12.48 -16.70
N LYS A 539 39.09 -11.94 -17.92
CA LYS A 539 38.28 -10.80 -18.36
C LYS A 539 36.79 -11.14 -18.40
N GLN A 540 36.41 -12.29 -18.95
CA GLN A 540 35.00 -12.74 -18.97
C GLN A 540 34.43 -12.91 -17.54
N LEU A 541 35.24 -13.39 -16.60
CA LEU A 541 34.85 -13.49 -15.19
C LEU A 541 34.70 -12.13 -14.52
N GLU A 542 35.59 -11.18 -14.81
CA GLU A 542 35.51 -9.82 -14.28
C GLU A 542 34.25 -9.10 -14.77
N ASP A 543 33.95 -9.18 -16.07
CA ASP A 543 32.73 -8.62 -16.67
C ASP A 543 31.47 -9.24 -16.04
N MET A 544 31.48 -10.55 -15.77
CA MET A 544 30.39 -11.22 -15.07
C MET A 544 30.31 -10.80 -13.61
N HIS A 545 31.43 -10.67 -12.91
CA HIS A 545 31.47 -10.25 -11.51
C HIS A 545 30.81 -8.87 -11.34
N GLN A 546 31.09 -7.93 -12.24
CA GLN A 546 30.48 -6.61 -12.20
C GLN A 546 28.95 -6.67 -12.35
N LYS A 547 28.43 -7.52 -13.25
CA LYS A 547 26.99 -7.74 -13.41
C LYS A 547 26.37 -8.36 -12.17
N LEU A 548 26.99 -9.40 -11.61
CA LEU A 548 26.53 -10.05 -10.38
C LEU A 548 26.56 -9.09 -9.19
N LYS A 549 27.60 -8.25 -9.10
CA LYS A 549 27.72 -7.21 -8.07
C LYS A 549 26.56 -6.22 -8.15
N GLN A 550 26.22 -5.74 -9.34
CA GLN A 550 25.07 -4.86 -9.55
C GLN A 550 23.76 -5.53 -9.12
N GLN A 551 23.55 -6.80 -9.51
CA GLN A 551 22.36 -7.57 -9.10
C GLN A 551 22.27 -7.76 -7.58
N VAL A 552 23.38 -8.08 -6.90
CA VAL A 552 23.42 -8.21 -5.44
C VAL A 552 23.16 -6.86 -4.77
N MET A 553 23.75 -5.76 -5.27
CA MET A 553 23.48 -4.42 -4.74
C MET A 553 22.02 -4.02 -4.88
N GLN A 554 21.37 -4.33 -6.01
CA GLN A 554 19.94 -4.09 -6.21
C GLN A 554 19.07 -4.84 -5.18
N LEU A 555 19.44 -6.07 -4.81
CA LEU A 555 18.72 -6.85 -3.79
C LEU A 555 18.85 -6.23 -2.39
N GLU A 556 20.04 -5.76 -2.01
CA GLU A 556 20.24 -5.09 -0.72
C GLU A 556 19.57 -3.72 -0.67
N GLU A 557 19.59 -2.96 -1.78
CA GLU A 557 18.89 -1.68 -1.88
C GLU A 557 17.38 -1.88 -1.75
N LEU A 558 16.83 -2.90 -2.42
CA LEU A 558 15.43 -3.28 -2.29
C LEU A 558 15.06 -3.61 -0.84
N LYS A 559 15.94 -4.28 -0.09
CA LYS A 559 15.75 -4.55 1.34
C LYS A 559 15.50 -3.27 2.13
N VAL A 560 16.36 -2.27 1.91
CA VAL A 560 16.29 -0.98 2.61
C VAL A 560 15.00 -0.26 2.25
N GLN A 561 14.63 -0.23 0.98
CA GLN A 561 13.42 0.45 0.51
C GLN A 561 12.13 -0.18 1.06
N VAL A 562 12.02 -1.52 1.05
CA VAL A 562 10.84 -2.21 1.59
C VAL A 562 10.75 -2.02 3.12
N SER A 563 11.88 -2.07 3.82
CA SER A 563 11.94 -1.83 5.27
C SER A 563 11.56 -0.39 5.63
N GLU A 564 11.99 0.59 4.83
CA GLU A 564 11.65 2.00 5.03
C GLU A 564 10.15 2.25 4.80
N MET A 565 9.55 1.64 3.77
CA MET A 565 8.11 1.71 3.54
C MET A 565 7.30 1.08 4.69
N SER A 566 7.76 -0.06 5.21
CA SER A 566 7.14 -0.66 6.39
C SER A 566 7.18 0.29 7.59
N ARG A 567 8.35 0.87 7.89
CA ARG A 567 8.51 1.83 9.00
C ARG A 567 7.69 3.09 8.82
N GLN A 568 7.60 3.61 7.59
CA GLN A 568 6.78 4.77 7.29
C GLN A 568 5.30 4.46 7.51
N SER A 569 4.78 3.34 7.01
CA SER A 569 3.37 2.99 7.22
C SER A 569 3.03 2.62 8.66
N ILE A 570 4.00 2.10 9.42
CA ILE A 570 3.87 1.92 10.87
C ILE A 570 3.72 3.27 11.56
N ARG A 571 4.54 4.27 11.21
CA ARG A 571 4.43 5.64 11.76
C ARG A 571 3.19 6.40 11.31
N GLU A 572 2.69 6.12 10.12
CA GLU A 572 1.45 6.71 9.59
C GLU A 572 0.19 6.05 10.18
N ALA A 573 0.30 4.80 10.65
CA ALA A 573 -0.75 4.21 11.45
C ALA A 573 -0.79 4.93 12.81
N VAL A 574 -2.00 5.25 13.29
CA VAL A 574 -2.23 6.00 14.54
C VAL A 574 -1.29 5.50 15.65
N ASP A 575 -0.58 6.44 16.31
CA ASP A 575 0.61 6.32 17.22
C ASP A 575 0.63 5.20 18.30
N TYR A 576 -0.41 4.37 18.43
CA TYR A 576 -0.45 3.22 19.33
C TYR A 576 -0.83 1.90 18.63
N LEU A 577 -1.45 1.95 17.46
CA LEU A 577 -1.72 0.77 16.64
C LEU A 577 -0.44 0.23 16.01
N ASP A 578 0.60 1.06 15.88
CA ASP A 578 1.92 0.74 15.36
C ASP A 578 2.74 -0.17 16.28
N LYS A 579 2.41 -0.20 17.58
CA LYS A 579 3.14 -0.92 18.63
C LYS A 579 2.97 -2.44 18.50
N ASN A 580 4.05 -3.18 18.69
CA ASN A 580 4.12 -4.65 18.62
C ASN A 580 3.79 -5.28 17.24
N ILE A 581 3.51 -4.49 16.18
CA ILE A 581 3.24 -5.02 14.82
C ILE A 581 4.46 -5.80 14.31
N GLU A 582 5.66 -5.20 14.42
CA GLU A 582 6.88 -5.79 13.87
C GLU A 582 7.22 -7.13 14.54
N GLU A 583 7.12 -7.21 15.87
CA GLU A 583 7.39 -8.43 16.62
C GLU A 583 6.31 -9.51 16.39
N TYR A 584 5.02 -9.15 16.47
CA TYR A 584 3.93 -10.11 16.29
C TYR A 584 3.93 -10.70 14.88
N TYR A 585 3.86 -9.85 13.85
CA TYR A 585 3.80 -10.33 12.47
C TYR A 585 5.13 -10.91 12.00
N GLY A 586 6.25 -10.50 12.59
CA GLY A 586 7.52 -11.18 12.40
C GLY A 586 7.47 -12.65 12.83
N ALA A 587 6.90 -12.94 14.00
CA ALA A 587 6.71 -14.31 14.49
C ALA A 587 5.71 -15.11 13.63
N VAL A 588 4.57 -14.51 13.29
CA VAL A 588 3.54 -15.13 12.43
C VAL A 588 4.11 -15.49 11.05
N VAL A 589 4.90 -14.60 10.44
CA VAL A 589 5.57 -14.87 9.16
C VAL A 589 6.57 -16.01 9.28
N GLN A 590 7.36 -16.05 10.35
CA GLN A 590 8.31 -17.16 10.58
C GLN A 590 7.59 -18.51 10.72
N GLU A 591 6.47 -18.55 11.42
CA GLU A 591 5.66 -19.76 11.57
C GLU A 591 5.03 -20.17 10.24
N SER A 592 4.44 -19.23 9.51
CA SER A 592 3.85 -19.46 8.19
C SER A 592 4.87 -20.02 7.20
N ILE A 593 6.08 -19.44 7.16
CA ILE A 593 7.17 -19.94 6.31
C ILE A 593 7.58 -21.36 6.73
N LYS A 594 7.68 -21.67 8.03
CA LYS A 594 7.98 -23.04 8.49
C LYS A 594 6.93 -24.05 8.03
N ILE A 595 5.64 -23.67 8.06
CA ILE A 595 4.55 -24.52 7.58
C ILE A 595 4.67 -24.76 6.07
N VAL A 596 4.97 -23.72 5.28
CA VAL A 596 5.18 -23.84 3.83
C VAL A 596 6.44 -24.67 3.52
N GLU A 597 7.55 -24.44 4.23
CA GLU A 597 8.79 -25.23 4.11
C GLU A 597 8.56 -26.71 4.45
N ALA A 598 7.73 -27.01 5.45
CA ALA A 598 7.40 -28.40 5.81
C ALA A 598 6.56 -29.10 4.72
N LYS A 599 5.70 -28.37 4.00
CA LYS A 599 4.85 -28.91 2.92
C LYS A 599 5.59 -29.04 1.59
N CYS A 600 6.37 -28.03 1.21
CA CYS A 600 6.98 -27.91 -0.12
C CYS A 600 8.49 -28.17 -0.14
N GLY A 601 9.12 -28.30 1.03
CA GLY A 601 10.57 -28.45 1.18
C GLY A 601 11.32 -27.11 1.28
N ALA A 602 12.57 -27.17 1.77
CA ALA A 602 13.39 -25.98 2.05
C ALA A 602 13.80 -25.16 0.80
N GLY A 603 13.59 -25.71 -0.40
CA GLY A 603 13.92 -25.06 -1.67
C GLY A 603 12.74 -24.39 -2.37
N PHE A 604 11.56 -24.33 -1.74
CA PHE A 604 10.33 -23.92 -2.42
C PHE A 604 10.45 -22.55 -3.10
N TYR A 605 11.13 -21.57 -2.49
CA TYR A 605 11.33 -20.24 -3.08
C TYR A 605 11.85 -20.29 -4.54
N PHE A 606 12.68 -21.27 -4.89
CA PHE A 606 13.34 -21.38 -6.18
C PHE A 606 12.51 -22.10 -7.26
N GLU A 607 11.32 -22.59 -6.93
CA GLU A 607 10.42 -23.20 -7.92
C GLU A 607 9.72 -22.11 -8.74
N ASP A 608 9.45 -22.37 -10.02
CA ASP A 608 8.86 -21.39 -10.95
C ASP A 608 7.45 -20.92 -10.54
N ARG A 609 6.73 -21.72 -9.75
CA ARG A 609 5.43 -21.34 -9.17
C ARG A 609 5.53 -20.22 -8.13
N TYR A 610 6.71 -20.05 -7.53
CA TYR A 610 7.01 -19.03 -6.52
C TYR A 610 7.93 -17.97 -7.13
N MET A 611 9.20 -17.85 -6.69
CA MET A 611 10.13 -16.86 -7.24
C MET A 611 10.87 -17.38 -8.47
N GLY A 612 11.14 -18.68 -8.58
CA GLY A 612 11.93 -19.24 -9.69
C GLY A 612 13.38 -18.75 -9.68
N SER A 613 13.99 -18.64 -10.87
CA SER A 613 15.37 -18.13 -11.02
C SER A 613 15.45 -16.62 -10.82
N ILE A 614 16.18 -16.21 -9.79
CA ILE A 614 16.29 -14.81 -9.36
C ILE A 614 17.12 -13.98 -10.34
N SER A 615 18.17 -14.57 -10.93
CA SER A 615 18.99 -13.87 -11.93
C SER A 615 18.15 -13.52 -13.16
N LEU A 616 17.27 -14.43 -13.60
CA LEU A 616 16.32 -14.16 -14.69
C LEU A 616 15.27 -13.11 -14.33
N LEU A 617 14.83 -13.05 -13.07
CA LEU A 617 13.92 -12.00 -12.60
C LEU A 617 14.58 -10.63 -12.58
N LEU A 618 15.81 -10.53 -12.09
CA LEU A 618 16.55 -9.28 -12.06
C LEU A 618 16.88 -8.78 -13.48
N ASP A 619 17.15 -9.68 -14.43
CA ASP A 619 17.33 -9.34 -15.85
C ASP A 619 16.06 -8.74 -16.48
N LYS A 620 14.86 -9.16 -16.03
CA LYS A 620 13.57 -8.58 -16.44
C LYS A 620 13.24 -7.26 -15.72
N GLY A 621 13.88 -7.00 -14.60
CA GLY A 621 13.76 -5.78 -13.80
C GLY A 621 13.18 -6.00 -12.41
N VAL A 622 13.53 -5.10 -11.48
CA VAL A 622 13.16 -5.17 -10.05
C VAL A 622 11.63 -5.16 -9.84
N THR A 623 10.89 -4.50 -10.72
CA THR A 623 9.42 -4.44 -10.69
C THR A 623 8.78 -5.83 -10.77
N GLU A 624 9.26 -6.68 -11.68
CA GLU A 624 8.74 -8.04 -11.88
C GLU A 624 9.01 -8.92 -10.66
N MET A 625 10.18 -8.75 -10.04
CA MET A 625 10.55 -9.48 -8.83
C MET A 625 9.61 -9.15 -7.66
N ILE A 626 9.29 -7.87 -7.48
CA ILE A 626 8.38 -7.42 -6.40
C ILE A 626 6.96 -7.91 -6.66
N GLN A 627 6.49 -7.86 -7.91
CA GLN A 627 5.17 -8.38 -8.26
C GLN A 627 5.06 -9.87 -7.88
N ARG A 628 6.07 -10.67 -8.23
CA ARG A 628 6.12 -12.09 -7.90
C ARG A 628 6.20 -12.36 -6.40
N LEU A 629 6.93 -11.52 -5.67
CA LEU A 629 6.99 -11.57 -4.20
C LEU A 629 5.63 -11.27 -3.58
N CYS A 630 4.94 -10.20 -4.02
CA CYS A 630 3.60 -9.85 -3.57
C CYS A 630 2.60 -10.99 -3.84
N ASP A 631 2.66 -11.61 -5.02
CA ASP A 631 1.79 -12.73 -5.39
C ASP A 631 2.03 -13.96 -4.51
N MET A 632 3.29 -14.27 -4.19
CA MET A 632 3.65 -15.36 -3.29
C MET A 632 3.19 -15.08 -1.86
N CYS A 633 3.43 -13.86 -1.35
CA CYS A 633 2.93 -13.45 -0.04
C CYS A 633 1.41 -13.62 0.07
N ARG A 634 0.66 -13.17 -0.95
CA ARG A 634 -0.82 -13.27 -0.95
C ARG A 634 -1.33 -14.70 -0.97
N LYS A 635 -0.71 -15.58 -1.76
CA LYS A 635 -1.21 -16.96 -1.97
C LYS A 635 -0.80 -17.93 -0.87
N GLU A 636 0.40 -17.78 -0.31
CA GLU A 636 0.99 -18.81 0.56
C GLU A 636 1.17 -18.36 2.01
N ILE A 637 1.34 -17.06 2.26
CA ILE A 637 1.61 -16.54 3.61
C ILE A 637 0.34 -15.93 4.22
N MET A 638 -0.34 -15.04 3.49
CA MET A 638 -1.51 -14.32 4.00
C MET A 638 -2.81 -15.15 4.00
N THR A 639 -2.72 -16.44 3.71
CA THR A 639 -3.84 -17.39 3.77
C THR A 639 -4.01 -18.06 5.14
N SER A 640 -3.13 -17.78 6.11
CA SER A 640 -3.27 -18.30 7.47
C SER A 640 -4.42 -17.64 8.24
N GLU A 641 -5.04 -18.39 9.15
CA GLU A 641 -6.16 -17.93 9.98
C GLU A 641 -5.83 -16.68 10.82
N THR A 642 -4.54 -16.46 11.12
CA THR A 642 -4.05 -15.27 11.84
C THR A 642 -4.29 -13.97 11.08
N PHE A 643 -4.35 -14.01 9.75
CA PHE A 643 -4.62 -12.82 8.94
C PHE A 643 -6.12 -12.52 8.82
N SER A 644 -6.98 -13.53 8.98
CA SER A 644 -8.45 -13.40 8.98
C SER A 644 -9.05 -13.09 10.36
N LEU A 645 -8.22 -12.90 11.40
CA LEU A 645 -8.70 -12.53 12.73
C LEU A 645 -9.47 -11.20 12.71
N SER A 646 -10.49 -11.12 13.56
CA SER A 646 -11.18 -9.87 13.87
C SER A 646 -10.20 -8.83 14.43
N PHE A 647 -10.57 -7.55 14.42
CA PHE A 647 -9.73 -6.52 15.02
C PHE A 647 -9.39 -6.83 16.48
N GLU A 648 -10.35 -7.39 17.20
CA GLU A 648 -10.27 -7.63 18.63
C GLU A 648 -9.33 -8.80 18.96
N ASP A 649 -9.49 -9.91 18.24
CA ASP A 649 -8.62 -11.09 18.38
C ASP A 649 -7.18 -10.77 17.96
N GLU A 650 -7.01 -9.95 16.92
CA GLU A 650 -5.70 -9.47 16.48
C GLU A 650 -5.03 -8.61 17.55
N LEU A 651 -5.77 -7.66 18.12
CA LEU A 651 -5.28 -6.76 19.15
C LEU A 651 -4.84 -7.55 20.39
N LEU A 652 -5.64 -8.55 20.79
CA LEU A 652 -5.32 -9.48 21.86
C LEU A 652 -4.07 -10.30 21.58
N ALA A 653 -3.97 -10.88 20.39
CA ALA A 653 -2.81 -11.67 20.00
C ALA A 653 -1.52 -10.84 19.99
N ARG A 654 -1.61 -9.60 19.49
CA ARG A 654 -0.51 -8.63 19.47
C ARG A 654 -0.13 -8.10 20.85
N ALA A 655 -1.10 -7.97 21.76
CA ALA A 655 -0.85 -7.59 23.15
C ALA A 655 -0.18 -8.72 23.97
N ASN A 656 -0.33 -9.98 23.55
CA ASN A 656 0.20 -11.16 24.25
C ASN A 656 1.61 -11.59 23.77
N VAL A 657 2.26 -10.81 22.92
CA VAL A 657 3.61 -11.12 22.45
C VAL A 657 4.61 -11.10 23.60
N THR A 658 5.26 -12.24 23.85
CA THR A 658 6.38 -12.32 24.79
C THR A 658 7.57 -11.53 24.24
N ALA A 659 7.82 -10.35 24.80
CA ALA A 659 9.00 -9.57 24.50
C ALA A 659 10.27 -10.32 24.95
N ALA A 660 11.30 -10.34 24.11
CA ALA A 660 12.64 -10.61 24.60
C ALA A 660 13.01 -9.51 25.62
N TYR A 661 13.68 -9.89 26.72
CA TYR A 661 14.01 -8.99 27.85
C TYR A 661 14.73 -7.67 27.46
N ASP A 662 15.25 -7.57 26.23
CA ASP A 662 15.98 -6.41 25.71
C ASP A 662 15.12 -5.37 24.95
N ASN A 663 13.88 -5.67 24.55
CA ASN A 663 13.02 -4.71 23.81
C ASN A 663 12.13 -3.88 24.75
N LYS A 664 12.60 -2.68 25.12
CA LYS A 664 11.82 -1.67 25.90
C LYS A 664 10.63 -1.05 25.15
N THR A 665 10.42 -1.43 23.88
CA THR A 665 9.39 -0.88 22.99
C THR A 665 8.07 -1.65 23.02
N VAL A 666 8.04 -2.85 23.61
CA VAL A 666 6.84 -3.70 23.66
C VAL A 666 5.95 -3.27 24.83
N LEU A 667 4.72 -2.85 24.54
CA LEU A 667 3.74 -2.49 25.57
C LEU A 667 3.06 -3.71 26.18
N THR A 668 2.70 -3.60 27.46
CA THR A 668 1.81 -4.57 28.11
C THR A 668 0.37 -4.39 27.65
N ARG A 669 -0.46 -5.43 27.80
CA ARG A 669 -1.90 -5.39 27.49
C ARG A 669 -2.62 -4.19 28.11
N GLU A 670 -2.38 -3.90 29.39
CA GLU A 670 -3.03 -2.78 30.09
C GLU A 670 -2.60 -1.41 29.55
N GLN A 671 -1.33 -1.25 29.15
CA GLN A 671 -0.83 -0.01 28.56
C GLN A 671 -1.44 0.22 27.18
N LEU A 672 -1.49 -0.83 26.36
CA LEU A 672 -2.08 -0.77 25.02
C LEU A 672 -3.58 -0.44 25.09
N TYR A 673 -4.33 -1.05 26.02
CA TYR A 673 -5.74 -0.71 26.24
C TYR A 673 -5.94 0.70 26.79
N ARG A 674 -5.08 1.17 27.68
CA ARG A 674 -5.15 2.54 28.20
C ARG A 674 -4.93 3.57 27.09
N ASP A 675 -3.90 3.38 26.27
CA ASP A 675 -3.58 4.27 25.15
C ASP A 675 -4.73 4.31 24.14
N LEU A 676 -5.28 3.14 23.77
CA LEU A 676 -6.44 3.04 22.87
C LEU A 676 -7.68 3.75 23.44
N ALA A 677 -7.96 3.61 24.75
CA ALA A 677 -9.08 4.28 25.39
C ALA A 677 -8.93 5.80 25.41
N LEU A 678 -7.70 6.30 25.64
CA LEU A 678 -7.38 7.72 25.59
C LEU A 678 -7.56 8.30 24.18
N GLU A 679 -7.14 7.57 23.14
CA GLU A 679 -7.34 8.03 21.76
C GLU A 679 -8.82 8.04 21.38
N LEU A 680 -9.56 6.99 21.71
CA LEU A 680 -11.00 6.96 21.45
C LEU A 680 -11.69 8.13 22.15
N GLU A 681 -11.26 8.55 23.34
CA GLU A 681 -11.79 9.75 24.01
C GLU A 681 -11.33 11.07 23.36
N SER A 682 -10.06 11.21 22.98
CA SER A 682 -9.56 12.44 22.34
C SER A 682 -10.20 12.65 20.97
N GLY A 683 -10.30 11.58 20.17
CA GLY A 683 -10.89 11.58 18.84
C GLY A 683 -12.40 11.79 18.86
N SER A 684 -13.12 11.31 19.89
CA SER A 684 -14.59 11.47 19.98
C SER A 684 -15.00 12.81 20.60
N SER A 685 -14.12 13.82 20.55
CA SER A 685 -14.47 15.19 20.89
C SER A 685 -15.70 15.65 20.12
N VAL A 686 -16.59 16.40 20.77
CA VAL A 686 -17.87 16.79 20.16
C VAL A 686 -17.62 17.78 19.01
N HIS A 687 -18.29 17.59 17.88
CA HIS A 687 -18.13 18.38 16.66
C HIS A 687 -18.89 19.71 16.73
N ILE A 688 -18.64 20.50 17.78
CA ILE A 688 -19.13 21.88 17.87
C ILE A 688 -18.34 22.66 18.92
N GLU A 689 -17.96 23.89 18.60
CA GLU A 689 -17.32 24.82 19.55
C GLU A 689 -18.40 25.56 20.37
N VAL A 690 -18.48 25.26 21.67
CA VAL A 690 -19.50 25.83 22.58
C VAL A 690 -18.83 26.50 23.76
N PHE A 691 -19.37 27.64 24.18
CA PHE A 691 -18.85 28.40 25.31
C PHE A 691 -19.12 27.70 26.65
N GLN A 692 -18.08 27.11 27.25
CA GLN A 692 -18.16 26.21 28.40
C GLN A 692 -18.88 26.80 29.64
N PHE A 693 -18.74 28.09 29.90
CA PHE A 693 -19.27 28.72 31.13
C PHE A 693 -20.79 28.91 31.19
N MET A 694 -21.50 28.73 30.07
CA MET A 694 -22.95 28.98 29.99
C MET A 694 -23.80 27.69 30.05
N GLN A 695 -23.17 26.52 29.99
CA GLN A 695 -23.84 25.22 29.84
C GLN A 695 -24.31 24.65 31.19
N LYS A 696 -25.42 25.18 31.72
CA LYS A 696 -25.97 24.73 33.01
C LYS A 696 -26.53 23.29 33.01
N TYR A 697 -26.92 22.78 31.85
CA TYR A 697 -27.57 21.47 31.68
C TYR A 697 -26.79 20.55 30.73
N ARG A 698 -25.46 20.71 30.67
CA ARG A 698 -24.61 19.84 29.85
C ARG A 698 -24.82 18.38 30.27
N TYR A 699 -25.31 17.56 29.34
CA TYR A 699 -25.47 16.13 29.55
C TYR A 699 -24.72 15.37 28.45
N GLU A 700 -23.96 14.36 28.86
CA GLU A 700 -23.15 13.54 27.97
C GLU A 700 -23.55 12.07 28.07
N GLU A 701 -23.63 11.42 26.91
CA GLU A 701 -23.75 9.97 26.80
C GLU A 701 -22.66 9.45 25.84
N LYS A 702 -22.06 8.29 26.15
CA LYS A 702 -21.02 7.66 25.32
C LYS A 702 -21.44 6.25 24.92
N TYR A 703 -21.32 5.94 23.64
CA TYR A 703 -21.70 4.63 23.11
C TYR A 703 -20.55 4.02 22.31
N PHE A 704 -20.20 2.78 22.63
CA PHE A 704 -19.25 1.96 21.87
C PHE A 704 -19.99 1.05 20.92
N PHE A 705 -19.55 0.98 19.67
CA PHE A 705 -19.99 -0.01 18.68
C PHE A 705 -18.86 -1.03 18.55
N ALA A 706 -19.01 -2.14 19.26
CA ALA A 706 -17.99 -3.18 19.41
C ALA A 706 -18.63 -4.44 19.99
N ASP A 707 -17.90 -5.56 20.02
CA ASP A 707 -18.39 -6.72 20.75
C ASP A 707 -18.31 -6.45 22.25
N TYR A 708 -19.44 -6.51 22.95
CA TYR A 708 -19.46 -6.39 24.42
C TYR A 708 -18.59 -7.45 25.13
N THR A 709 -18.41 -8.64 24.54
CA THR A 709 -17.58 -9.72 25.11
C THR A 709 -16.09 -9.42 25.02
N ASN A 710 -15.68 -8.39 24.28
CA ASN A 710 -14.31 -7.97 24.09
C ASN A 710 -13.63 -7.54 25.40
N ASP A 711 -12.44 -8.11 25.67
CA ASP A 711 -11.57 -7.77 26.79
C ASP A 711 -11.26 -6.27 26.90
N PHE A 712 -11.08 -5.56 25.77
CA PHE A 712 -10.85 -4.12 25.76
C PHE A 712 -12.10 -3.35 26.22
N VAL A 713 -13.28 -3.69 25.69
CA VAL A 713 -14.54 -3.04 26.05
C VAL A 713 -14.82 -3.28 27.55
N GLN A 714 -14.65 -4.51 28.02
CA GLN A 714 -14.73 -4.87 29.43
C GLN A 714 -13.72 -4.10 30.29
N TYR A 715 -12.49 -3.92 29.82
CA TYR A 715 -11.47 -3.13 30.51
C TYR A 715 -11.89 -1.66 30.68
N VAL A 716 -12.43 -1.04 29.62
CA VAL A 716 -12.93 0.35 29.66
C VAL A 716 -14.08 0.46 30.66
N PHE A 717 -15.09 -0.42 30.58
CA PHE A 717 -16.21 -0.40 31.51
C PHE A 717 -15.77 -0.59 32.96
N ARG A 718 -14.83 -1.50 33.25
CA ARG A 718 -14.32 -1.72 34.62
C ARG A 718 -13.51 -0.55 35.16
N THR A 719 -12.72 0.10 34.30
CA THR A 719 -11.84 1.22 34.70
C THR A 719 -12.63 2.50 34.95
N GLU A 720 -13.72 2.72 34.21
CA GLU A 720 -14.56 3.92 34.32
C GLU A 720 -15.77 3.74 35.28
N GLN A 721 -16.02 2.50 35.75
CA GLN A 721 -17.05 2.19 36.74
C GLN A 721 -16.84 2.97 38.05
N GLY A 722 -17.85 3.73 38.47
CA GLY A 722 -17.87 4.47 39.74
C GLY A 722 -17.21 5.87 39.72
N ILE A 723 -16.50 6.23 38.64
CA ILE A 723 -15.84 7.54 38.49
C ILE A 723 -16.60 8.44 37.49
N ARG A 724 -17.39 7.84 36.59
CA ARG A 724 -18.05 8.57 35.49
C ARG A 724 -19.20 9.47 35.96
N THR A 725 -19.28 10.67 35.37
CA THR A 725 -20.40 11.62 35.49
C THR A 725 -21.39 11.55 34.33
N TYR A 726 -21.10 10.69 33.35
CA TYR A 726 -21.85 10.53 32.11
C TYR A 726 -22.39 9.11 31.97
N LYS A 727 -23.43 8.96 31.15
CA LYS A 727 -23.99 7.65 30.80
C LYS A 727 -23.11 6.99 29.74
N GLN A 728 -22.94 5.68 29.84
CA GLN A 728 -22.11 4.93 28.91
C GLN A 728 -22.73 3.57 28.60
N GLY A 729 -22.76 3.23 27.32
CA GLY A 729 -23.31 1.98 26.83
C GLY A 729 -22.47 1.37 25.71
N CYS A 730 -22.78 0.13 25.37
CA CYS A 730 -22.23 -0.57 24.22
C CYS A 730 -23.39 -1.08 23.36
N VAL A 731 -23.23 -0.96 22.05
CA VAL A 731 -24.05 -1.61 21.03
C VAL A 731 -23.23 -2.81 20.56
N HIS A 732 -23.69 -4.01 20.93
CA HIS A 732 -22.99 -5.25 20.61
C HIS A 732 -22.97 -5.49 19.10
N GLU A 733 -21.75 -5.58 18.55
CA GLU A 733 -21.48 -5.86 17.14
C GLU A 733 -20.35 -6.89 17.04
N ALA A 734 -20.65 -8.10 16.59
CA ALA A 734 -19.66 -9.16 16.43
C ALA A 734 -18.87 -9.00 15.11
N ASN A 735 -17.61 -9.48 15.10
CA ASN A 735 -16.77 -9.66 13.91
C ASN A 735 -16.43 -8.39 13.11
N LYS A 736 -16.31 -7.22 13.74
CA LYS A 736 -15.89 -6.00 13.05
C LYS A 736 -14.38 -5.86 12.88
N SER A 737 -14.00 -5.12 11.83
CA SER A 737 -12.63 -4.71 11.52
C SER A 737 -12.10 -3.54 12.36
N GLY A 738 -12.90 -3.03 13.32
CA GLY A 738 -12.56 -1.91 14.18
C GLY A 738 -13.60 -1.63 15.27
N ILE A 739 -13.29 -0.65 16.12
CA ILE A 739 -14.15 -0.15 17.20
C ILE A 739 -14.52 1.31 16.90
N GLU A 740 -15.82 1.62 17.03
CA GLU A 740 -16.31 3.00 16.91
C GLU A 740 -16.81 3.48 18.28
N LYS A 741 -16.55 4.75 18.59
CA LYS A 741 -17.06 5.42 19.80
C LYS A 741 -17.77 6.70 19.41
N ILE A 742 -19.02 6.81 19.86
CA ILE A 742 -19.83 8.01 19.71
C ILE A 742 -19.99 8.68 21.06
N LYS A 743 -19.77 9.99 21.07
CA LYS A 743 -20.04 10.86 22.21
C LYS A 743 -21.20 11.78 21.84
N LEU A 744 -22.32 11.65 22.54
CA LEU A 744 -23.45 12.57 22.44
C LEU A 744 -23.33 13.62 23.53
N MET A 745 -23.55 14.89 23.18
CA MET A 745 -23.58 15.99 24.13
C MET A 745 -24.78 16.88 23.81
N GLY A 746 -25.52 17.30 24.83
CA GLY A 746 -26.62 18.24 24.65
C GLY A 746 -26.83 19.15 25.85
N GLY A 747 -27.84 20.01 25.72
CA GLY A 747 -28.23 20.96 26.77
C GLY A 747 -27.63 22.35 26.63
N PHE A 748 -27.21 22.72 25.41
CA PHE A 748 -26.79 24.07 25.05
C PHE A 748 -27.84 24.78 24.17
N GLY A 749 -27.87 26.11 24.23
CA GLY A 749 -28.71 26.95 23.37
C GLY A 749 -27.91 27.57 22.20
N ILE A 750 -28.60 28.25 21.27
CA ILE A 750 -27.91 28.93 20.14
C ILE A 750 -26.92 30.00 20.60
N GLU A 751 -27.19 30.68 21.72
CA GLU A 751 -26.33 31.74 22.27
C GLU A 751 -25.03 31.18 22.87
N ASP A 752 -24.96 29.87 23.12
CA ASP A 752 -23.76 29.20 23.61
C ASP A 752 -22.79 28.85 22.46
N LEU A 753 -23.28 28.83 21.22
CA LEU A 753 -22.51 28.47 20.02
C LEU A 753 -21.52 29.57 19.64
N MET A 754 -20.23 29.23 19.54
CA MET A 754 -19.20 30.19 19.11
C MET A 754 -19.43 30.65 17.66
N TYR A 755 -19.87 29.75 16.78
CA TYR A 755 -20.26 30.09 15.41
C TYR A 755 -21.30 31.22 15.35
N TYR A 756 -22.36 31.13 16.15
CA TYR A 756 -23.42 32.15 16.19
C TYR A 756 -22.88 33.48 16.74
N ARG A 757 -22.17 33.45 17.88
CA ARG A 757 -21.63 34.66 18.52
C ARG A 757 -20.63 35.41 17.64
N ASN A 758 -19.72 34.68 17.01
CA ASN A 758 -18.67 35.26 16.18
C ASN A 758 -19.23 35.92 14.91
N ASN A 759 -20.32 35.35 14.37
CA ASN A 759 -20.88 35.76 13.08
C ASN A 759 -22.09 36.71 13.18
N ARG A 760 -22.70 36.86 14.36
CA ARG A 760 -23.84 37.77 14.59
C ARG A 760 -23.58 39.21 14.12
N LYS A 761 -22.35 39.71 14.28
CA LYS A 761 -21.95 41.05 13.79
C LYS A 761 -22.09 41.21 12.28
N TYR A 762 -21.80 40.16 11.50
CA TYR A 762 -21.93 40.19 10.04
C TYR A 762 -23.41 40.23 9.68
N TYR A 763 -24.21 39.33 10.26
CA TYR A 763 -25.66 39.30 10.04
C TYR A 763 -26.32 40.66 10.33
N GLU A 764 -26.02 41.29 11.47
CA GLU A 764 -26.55 42.61 11.81
C GLU A 764 -26.09 43.71 10.83
N SER A 765 -24.87 43.64 10.32
CA SER A 765 -24.35 44.57 9.31
C SER A 765 -25.06 44.40 7.96
N TYR A 766 -25.22 43.17 7.46
CA TYR A 766 -25.95 42.88 6.23
C TYR A 766 -27.42 43.29 6.35
N ARG A 767 -28.07 43.04 7.50
CA ARG A 767 -29.45 43.48 7.75
C ARG A 767 -29.60 45.00 7.69
N LYS A 768 -28.64 45.75 8.28
CA LYS A 768 -28.59 47.23 8.18
C LYS A 768 -28.42 47.73 6.73
N ASN A 769 -27.77 46.92 5.88
CA ASN A 769 -27.58 47.22 4.45
C ASN A 769 -28.75 46.78 3.56
N GLY A 770 -29.88 46.37 4.15
CA GLY A 770 -31.12 46.03 3.45
C GLY A 770 -31.20 44.59 2.93
N PHE A 771 -30.38 43.67 3.45
CA PHE A 771 -30.52 42.25 3.13
C PHE A 771 -31.68 41.62 3.93
N LEU A 772 -32.47 40.79 3.25
CA LEU A 772 -33.65 40.10 3.75
C LEU A 772 -33.39 38.60 3.75
N PHE A 773 -33.00 38.10 4.93
CA PHE A 773 -32.69 36.68 5.14
C PHE A 773 -33.88 35.88 5.69
N ARG A 774 -34.91 36.55 6.20
CA ARG A 774 -36.11 35.92 6.78
C ARG A 774 -37.26 35.86 5.77
N ARG A 775 -38.21 34.96 6.02
CA ARG A 775 -39.48 34.83 5.31
C ARG A 775 -40.23 36.18 5.26
N GLN A 776 -40.81 36.53 4.12
CA GLN A 776 -41.76 37.63 3.98
C GLN A 776 -43.14 37.07 3.61
N GLY A 777 -44.15 37.35 4.44
CA GLY A 777 -45.57 37.08 4.13
C GLY A 777 -45.98 35.60 4.02
N GLY A 778 -46.91 35.17 4.89
CA GLY A 778 -47.58 33.87 4.80
C GLY A 778 -47.03 32.84 5.79
N GLY A 779 -47.78 32.59 6.87
CA GLY A 779 -47.47 31.55 7.87
C GLY A 779 -47.31 32.02 9.32
N GLN A 780 -47.44 33.32 9.61
CA GLN A 780 -47.62 33.83 10.98
C GLN A 780 -49.05 34.35 11.13
N LEU A 781 -49.94 33.52 11.67
CA LEU A 781 -51.07 34.05 12.42
C LEU A 781 -50.64 34.10 13.88
N SER A 782 -50.25 35.33 14.29
CA SER A 782 -50.25 35.88 15.65
C SER A 782 -49.84 34.99 16.82
#